data_AF-A0A5B1B775-F1
#
_entry.id   AF-A0A5B1B775-F1
#
_cell.length_a   1.000
_cell.length_b   1.000
_cell.length_c   1.000
_cell.angle_alpha   90.00
_cell.angle_beta   90.00
_cell.angle_gamma   90.00
#
_symmetry.space_group_name_H-M   'P 1'
#
loop_
_entity.id
_entity.type
_entity.pdbx_description
1 polymer ?
#
loop_
_entity_poly.entity_id
_entity_poly.type
_entity_poly.pdbx_seq_one_letter_code
_entity_poly.pdbx_strand_id
1 'polypeptide(L)'
;MKKTFIFVLVLCSAHIFGQSFYTEYKEVPSFYSQNEQINEHNIIWGMFTVPENWERPNDNKIKLAVGKLKNTSNKENAEAVVVIEGGPGASAIEGIWWWLNHPLRETHDIVLLDVRGTGFSEPRLCPELGKELLEILAKDQKPLVDEKEKAMAALKCKKSILGRGIDVKNYHSNVLIQDLHALKEYFNYSKWNVYSVSYGTYIAQVYAERYPEDIISLILDSPISDITKYYTLNTTNYISSLENVFKTCREDPNCSKEYPNLEKKYYETIKKLKTNPIKVKVNKEIVASGEFTYNAEDFKIAIHQALYQKRLVEVLPLLINQFYERNEATLSALVAAFSGALSSDYGAYFSVTCNETIPKNSIHLYNEDVINQKSLSEGLSFYKSDFRVCDQWNQGKQSTLIGMNMLSKEIKIPTLIFTGGFDPITPITNGKELLGRIEKAQLIEAASYGHASSFSKIGFEISSDFINNPYEIVENKFDTVGLDFVKDIYINGGVSNMGESLNDFDILFFIPLVTAILICFISVFVFSISFIRKLKTNIQSKIVNTTLIISSGLGISTLVGLIYALQNTSLNNFYVLAFGLSEKFSFLFLFIKCFLILLVLISIYFFFNLKQIRNANILFSVLFSNILIGVYFIYWGFL
;
A
#
# COMPACT_ATOMS: atom_id res chain seq x y z
N MET A 1 -54.52 -23.47 29.86
CA MET A 1 -53.06 -23.33 29.64
C MET A 1 -52.54 -24.00 28.36
N LYS A 2 -53.26 -23.94 27.22
CA LYS A 2 -52.78 -24.50 25.93
C LYS A 2 -52.84 -23.52 24.74
N LYS A 3 -53.37 -22.31 24.93
CA LYS A 3 -53.47 -21.28 23.86
C LYS A 3 -52.36 -20.23 23.88
N THR A 4 -51.58 -20.12 24.97
CA THR A 4 -50.50 -19.13 25.10
C THR A 4 -49.16 -19.62 24.53
N PHE A 5 -48.99 -20.93 24.33
CA PHE A 5 -47.72 -21.51 23.85
C PHE A 5 -47.55 -21.46 22.32
N ILE A 6 -48.65 -21.33 21.56
CA ILE A 6 -48.59 -21.29 20.08
C ILE A 6 -48.25 -19.88 19.57
N PHE A 7 -48.56 -18.82 20.33
CA PHE A 7 -48.29 -17.45 19.90
C PHE A 7 -46.80 -17.06 19.99
N VAL A 8 -46.04 -17.70 20.89
CA VAL A 8 -44.59 -17.46 21.05
C VAL A 8 -43.77 -18.17 19.96
N LEU A 9 -44.23 -19.33 19.48
CA LEU A 9 -43.58 -20.06 18.37
C LEU A 9 -43.79 -19.39 17.01
N VAL A 10 -44.90 -18.69 16.79
CA VAL A 10 -45.18 -17.93 15.55
C VAL A 10 -44.39 -16.62 15.50
N LEU A 11 -44.11 -15.98 16.64
CA LEU A 11 -43.26 -14.77 16.69
C LEU A 11 -41.76 -15.08 16.55
N CYS A 12 -41.27 -16.22 17.06
CA CYS A 12 -39.88 -16.64 16.84
C CYS A 12 -39.62 -17.12 15.40
N SER A 13 -40.61 -17.67 14.70
CA SER A 13 -40.46 -18.10 13.29
C SER A 13 -40.61 -16.96 12.28
N ALA A 14 -41.30 -15.87 12.63
CA ALA A 14 -41.42 -14.69 11.77
C ALA A 14 -40.13 -13.86 11.67
N HIS A 15 -39.22 -13.95 12.65
CA HIS A 15 -37.92 -13.26 12.57
C HIS A 15 -36.87 -14.02 11.74
N ILE A 16 -37.00 -15.34 11.62
CA ILE A 16 -36.03 -16.18 10.88
C ILE A 16 -36.34 -16.20 9.37
N PHE A 17 -37.60 -15.96 8.97
CA PHE A 17 -37.99 -15.85 7.55
C PHE A 17 -38.09 -14.42 7.01
N GLY A 18 -37.79 -13.41 7.83
CA GLY A 18 -37.99 -12.00 7.48
C GLY A 18 -36.88 -11.39 6.62
N GLN A 19 -35.64 -11.89 6.67
CA GLN A 19 -34.51 -11.24 6.01
C GLN A 19 -34.46 -11.48 4.49
N SER A 20 -34.93 -12.64 3.99
CA SER A 20 -34.85 -12.95 2.56
C SER A 20 -35.72 -12.06 1.66
N PHE A 21 -36.68 -11.33 2.23
CA PHE A 21 -37.53 -10.40 1.48
C PHE A 21 -36.86 -9.06 1.16
N TYR A 22 -35.78 -8.70 1.85
CA TYR A 22 -35.18 -7.36 1.73
C TYR A 22 -33.86 -7.34 0.96
N THR A 23 -33.23 -8.49 0.80
CA THR A 23 -31.94 -8.63 0.12
C THR A 23 -32.08 -9.25 -1.27
N GLU A 24 -31.18 -8.87 -2.18
CA GLU A 24 -31.14 -9.39 -3.55
C GLU A 24 -29.69 -9.41 -4.00
N TYR A 25 -29.23 -10.51 -4.60
CA TYR A 25 -27.91 -10.54 -5.23
C TYR A 25 -28.07 -10.60 -6.74
N LYS A 26 -27.47 -9.63 -7.42
CA LYS A 26 -27.43 -9.59 -8.86
C LYS A 26 -26.01 -9.85 -9.35
N GLU A 27 -25.81 -10.99 -10.01
CA GLU A 27 -24.53 -11.27 -10.65
C GLU A 27 -24.19 -10.22 -11.72
N VAL A 28 -22.91 -9.88 -11.79
CA VAL A 28 -22.34 -8.99 -12.82
C VAL A 28 -21.17 -9.72 -13.50
N PRO A 29 -20.80 -9.38 -14.74
CA PRO A 29 -19.75 -10.12 -15.43
C PRO A 29 -18.39 -10.08 -14.71
N SER A 30 -17.93 -8.89 -14.30
CA SER A 30 -16.67 -8.68 -13.57
C SER A 30 -16.56 -7.22 -13.12
N PHE A 31 -15.95 -6.98 -11.95
CA PHE A 31 -15.49 -5.62 -11.58
C PHE A 31 -14.16 -5.25 -12.27
N TYR A 32 -13.46 -6.23 -12.84
CA TYR A 32 -12.21 -6.08 -13.59
C TYR A 32 -12.38 -6.49 -15.06
N SER A 33 -13.38 -5.92 -15.73
CA SER A 33 -13.73 -6.29 -17.11
C SER A 33 -12.57 -6.24 -18.12
N GLN A 34 -11.53 -5.44 -17.86
CA GLN A 34 -10.35 -5.29 -18.73
C GLN A 34 -9.12 -6.08 -18.25
N ASN A 35 -9.18 -6.81 -17.13
CA ASN A 35 -8.05 -7.56 -16.59
C ASN A 35 -8.16 -9.05 -16.94
N GLU A 36 -7.48 -9.49 -18.00
CA GLU A 36 -7.53 -10.88 -18.46
C GLU A 36 -7.09 -11.87 -17.39
N GLN A 37 -6.03 -11.57 -16.64
CA GLN A 37 -5.50 -12.45 -15.59
C GLN A 37 -6.52 -12.73 -14.48
N ILE A 38 -7.27 -11.72 -14.03
CA ILE A 38 -8.35 -11.92 -13.04
C ILE A 38 -9.50 -12.72 -13.65
N ASN A 39 -9.85 -12.43 -14.90
CA ASN A 39 -10.99 -13.07 -15.58
C ASN A 39 -10.74 -14.54 -15.97
N GLU A 40 -9.49 -15.02 -15.95
CA GLU A 40 -9.16 -16.45 -16.09
C GLU A 40 -9.53 -17.27 -14.86
N HIS A 41 -9.69 -16.65 -13.69
CA HIS A 41 -10.04 -17.33 -12.46
C HIS A 41 -11.55 -17.57 -12.33
N ASN A 42 -11.95 -18.68 -11.71
CA ASN A 42 -13.34 -18.95 -11.36
C ASN A 42 -13.80 -18.06 -10.20
N ILE A 43 -14.48 -16.96 -10.53
CA ILE A 43 -14.96 -15.95 -9.60
C ILE A 43 -16.41 -15.61 -9.94
N ILE A 44 -17.27 -15.63 -8.92
CA ILE A 44 -18.65 -15.15 -9.03
C ILE A 44 -18.69 -13.71 -8.53
N TRP A 45 -18.97 -12.78 -9.43
CA TRP A 45 -19.09 -11.36 -9.13
C TRP A 45 -20.56 -10.96 -8.98
N GLY A 46 -20.87 -10.06 -8.06
CA GLY A 46 -22.23 -9.55 -7.96
C GLY A 46 -22.39 -8.36 -7.03
N MET A 47 -23.56 -7.74 -7.16
CA MET A 47 -24.03 -6.64 -6.33
C MET A 47 -25.09 -7.18 -5.36
N PHE A 48 -24.76 -7.20 -4.07
CA PHE A 48 -25.65 -7.60 -2.98
C PHE A 48 -26.41 -6.39 -2.44
N THR A 49 -27.68 -6.29 -2.80
CA THR A 49 -28.59 -5.24 -2.37
C THR A 49 -29.06 -5.50 -0.94
N VAL A 50 -28.89 -4.52 -0.06
CA VAL A 50 -29.31 -4.57 1.36
C VAL A 50 -29.98 -3.26 1.76
N PRO A 51 -30.77 -3.23 2.85
CA PRO A 51 -31.24 -1.98 3.43
C PRO A 51 -30.09 -1.06 3.85
N GLU A 52 -30.22 0.24 3.57
CA GLU A 52 -29.33 1.24 4.17
C GLU A 52 -29.53 1.30 5.69
N ASN A 53 -30.76 1.15 6.16
CA ASN A 53 -31.08 1.08 7.58
C ASN A 53 -31.84 -0.23 7.85
N TRP A 54 -31.22 -1.15 8.58
CA TRP A 54 -31.83 -2.45 8.92
C TRP A 54 -33.03 -2.35 9.87
N GLU A 55 -33.18 -1.24 10.61
CA GLU A 55 -34.38 -0.94 11.41
C GLU A 55 -35.54 -0.41 10.54
N ARG A 56 -35.23 0.08 9.34
CA ARG A 56 -36.21 0.56 8.34
C ARG A 56 -35.94 -0.08 6.97
N PRO A 57 -36.14 -1.40 6.84
CA PRO A 57 -35.68 -2.18 5.69
C PRO A 57 -36.39 -1.86 4.36
N ASN A 58 -37.50 -1.11 4.42
CA ASN A 58 -38.28 -0.67 3.27
C ASN A 58 -37.92 0.75 2.78
N ASP A 59 -37.03 1.46 3.47
CA ASP A 59 -36.58 2.80 3.07
C ASP A 59 -35.54 2.68 1.93
N ASN A 60 -34.39 3.33 2.07
CA ASN A 60 -33.32 3.28 1.10
C ASN A 60 -32.63 1.91 1.08
N LYS A 61 -32.21 1.48 -0.11
CA LYS A 61 -31.34 0.32 -0.31
C LYS A 61 -29.99 0.76 -0.87
N ILE A 62 -28.96 0.02 -0.53
CA ILE A 62 -27.59 0.15 -1.05
C ILE A 62 -27.16 -1.17 -1.67
N LYS A 63 -26.11 -1.16 -2.47
CA LYS A 63 -25.57 -2.37 -3.10
C LYS A 63 -24.12 -2.55 -2.69
N LEU A 64 -23.81 -3.72 -2.15
CA LEU A 64 -22.47 -4.09 -1.76
C LEU A 64 -21.84 -4.94 -2.86
N ALA A 65 -20.64 -4.57 -3.30
CA ALA A 65 -19.91 -5.35 -4.28
C ALA A 65 -19.28 -6.58 -3.62
N VAL A 66 -19.46 -7.73 -4.25
CA VAL A 66 -18.99 -9.03 -3.74
C VAL A 66 -18.24 -9.78 -4.83
N GLY A 67 -17.06 -10.29 -4.47
CA GLY A 67 -16.31 -11.26 -5.26
C GLY A 67 -16.19 -12.57 -4.49
N LYS A 68 -16.88 -13.61 -4.95
CA LYS A 68 -16.75 -14.97 -4.42
C LYS A 68 -15.76 -15.76 -5.29
N LEU A 69 -14.52 -15.84 -4.86
CA LEU A 69 -13.48 -16.65 -5.48
C LEU A 69 -13.75 -18.10 -5.11
N LYS A 70 -14.12 -18.91 -6.10
CA LYS A 70 -14.33 -20.35 -5.89
C LYS A 70 -13.01 -21.04 -5.52
N ASN A 71 -13.11 -22.04 -4.66
CA ASN A 71 -11.97 -22.88 -4.31
C ASN A 71 -11.40 -23.59 -5.56
N THR A 72 -10.09 -23.81 -5.59
CA THR A 72 -9.41 -24.35 -6.78
C THR A 72 -9.44 -25.88 -6.84
N SER A 73 -9.68 -26.58 -5.74
CA SER A 73 -9.85 -28.04 -5.71
C SER A 73 -11.23 -28.53 -6.20
N ASN A 74 -12.14 -27.61 -6.54
CA ASN A 74 -13.54 -27.88 -6.87
C ASN A 74 -14.29 -28.69 -5.79
N LYS A 75 -13.90 -28.52 -4.52
CA LYS A 75 -14.62 -29.06 -3.37
C LYS A 75 -16.04 -28.48 -3.34
N GLU A 76 -17.03 -29.36 -3.49
CA GLU A 76 -18.43 -29.01 -3.30
C GLU A 76 -18.70 -28.68 -1.83
N ASN A 77 -19.59 -27.72 -1.58
CA ASN A 77 -19.96 -27.27 -0.23
C ASN A 77 -18.74 -26.89 0.65
N ALA A 78 -17.69 -26.37 0.03
CA ALA A 78 -16.54 -25.81 0.76
C ALA A 78 -17.00 -24.72 1.74
N GLU A 79 -16.41 -24.71 2.93
CA GLU A 79 -16.56 -23.59 3.87
C GLU A 79 -15.98 -22.32 3.23
N ALA A 80 -16.49 -21.16 3.64
CA ALA A 80 -16.01 -19.87 3.15
C ALA A 80 -15.06 -19.20 4.15
N VAL A 81 -14.18 -18.36 3.62
CA VAL A 81 -13.46 -17.34 4.37
C VAL A 81 -13.97 -15.98 3.90
N VAL A 82 -14.64 -15.22 4.78
CA VAL A 82 -15.01 -13.84 4.51
C VAL A 82 -13.89 -12.90 4.94
N VAL A 83 -13.53 -11.97 4.06
CA VAL A 83 -12.46 -11.00 4.29
C VAL A 83 -13.05 -9.67 4.73
N ILE A 84 -12.56 -9.14 5.84
CA ILE A 84 -12.96 -7.84 6.38
C ILE A 84 -11.72 -6.94 6.45
N GLU A 85 -11.61 -6.06 5.46
CA GLU A 85 -10.53 -5.09 5.38
C GLU A 85 -10.65 -3.97 6.42
N GLY A 86 -9.53 -3.27 6.62
CA GLY A 86 -9.40 -2.15 7.53
C GLY A 86 -9.60 -0.78 6.90
N GLY A 87 -8.78 0.17 7.34
CA GLY A 87 -8.89 1.59 7.04
C GLY A 87 -9.46 2.36 8.22
N PRO A 88 -10.80 2.48 8.40
CA PRO A 88 -11.89 2.05 7.50
C PRO A 88 -11.78 2.69 6.11
N GLY A 89 -12.44 2.13 5.10
CA GLY A 89 -12.41 2.68 3.74
C GLY A 89 -11.54 1.93 2.73
N ALA A 90 -10.94 0.80 3.13
CA ALA A 90 -10.26 -0.10 2.20
C ALA A 90 -11.28 -0.99 1.45
N SER A 91 -10.93 -1.38 0.23
CA SER A 91 -11.70 -2.32 -0.61
C SER A 91 -11.08 -3.72 -0.51
N ALA A 92 -11.89 -4.72 -0.19
CA ALA A 92 -11.46 -6.12 -0.20
C ALA A 92 -11.29 -6.63 -1.64
N ILE A 93 -12.10 -6.11 -2.57
CA ILE A 93 -12.03 -6.48 -3.99
C ILE A 93 -10.76 -5.93 -4.63
N GLU A 94 -10.36 -4.70 -4.33
CA GLU A 94 -9.07 -4.14 -4.79
C GLU A 94 -7.85 -4.92 -4.26
N GLY A 95 -7.99 -5.60 -3.12
CA GLY A 95 -7.01 -6.51 -2.54
C GLY A 95 -6.97 -7.92 -3.16
N ILE A 96 -7.71 -8.20 -4.23
CA ILE A 96 -7.91 -9.56 -4.78
C ILE A 96 -6.62 -10.34 -5.06
N TRP A 97 -5.53 -9.66 -5.44
CA TRP A 97 -4.24 -10.30 -5.77
C TRP A 97 -3.66 -11.12 -4.61
N TRP A 98 -3.94 -10.74 -3.36
CA TRP A 98 -3.54 -11.51 -2.19
C TRP A 98 -4.29 -12.84 -2.05
N TRP A 99 -5.47 -12.93 -2.65
CA TRP A 99 -6.41 -14.03 -2.46
C TRP A 99 -6.43 -15.03 -3.63
N LEU A 100 -6.05 -14.59 -4.83
CA LEU A 100 -6.12 -15.44 -6.03
C LEU A 100 -5.32 -16.75 -5.89
N ASN A 101 -4.14 -16.65 -5.28
CA ASN A 101 -3.21 -17.77 -5.06
C ASN A 101 -2.99 -18.05 -3.56
N HIS A 102 -3.88 -17.56 -2.70
CA HIS A 102 -3.79 -17.81 -1.26
C HIS A 102 -4.00 -19.31 -0.98
N PRO A 103 -3.20 -19.96 -0.11
CA PRO A 103 -3.34 -21.39 0.21
C PRO A 103 -4.76 -21.80 0.65
N LEU A 104 -5.43 -20.98 1.47
CA LEU A 104 -6.84 -21.16 1.83
C LEU A 104 -7.78 -21.40 0.64
N ARG A 105 -7.54 -20.74 -0.51
CA ARG A 105 -8.38 -20.88 -1.71
C ARG A 105 -8.28 -22.29 -2.32
N GLU A 106 -7.32 -23.11 -1.92
CA GLU A 106 -7.27 -24.51 -2.35
C GLU A 106 -8.55 -25.24 -1.96
N THR A 107 -9.00 -25.07 -0.72
CA THR A 107 -10.11 -25.84 -0.13
C THR A 107 -11.31 -25.01 0.33
N HIS A 108 -11.18 -23.68 0.37
CA HIS A 108 -12.22 -22.74 0.79
C HIS A 108 -12.61 -21.79 -0.33
N ASP A 109 -13.88 -21.41 -0.38
CA ASP A 109 -14.28 -20.25 -1.16
C ASP A 109 -13.82 -18.98 -0.41
N ILE A 110 -13.25 -17.99 -1.11
CA ILE A 110 -12.90 -16.69 -0.52
C ILE A 110 -13.96 -15.67 -0.91
N VAL A 111 -14.57 -15.02 0.09
CA VAL A 111 -15.61 -14.00 -0.11
C VAL A 111 -15.02 -12.63 0.21
N LEU A 112 -14.78 -11.86 -0.86
CA LEU A 112 -14.37 -10.46 -0.78
C LEU A 112 -15.62 -9.59 -0.80
N LEU A 113 -15.78 -8.75 0.23
CA LEU A 113 -16.89 -7.82 0.36
C LEU A 113 -16.34 -6.40 0.45
N ASP A 114 -16.72 -5.56 -0.50
CA ASP A 114 -16.58 -4.12 -0.31
C ASP A 114 -17.71 -3.64 0.60
N VAL A 115 -17.35 -3.14 1.77
CA VAL A 115 -18.32 -2.65 2.74
C VAL A 115 -19.03 -1.39 2.24
N ARG A 116 -20.02 -0.93 3.01
CA ARG A 116 -20.84 0.24 2.68
C ARG A 116 -19.99 1.46 2.31
N GLY A 117 -20.07 1.88 1.06
CA GLY A 117 -19.43 3.10 0.55
C GLY A 117 -17.98 2.97 0.12
N THR A 118 -17.41 1.77 0.10
CA THR A 118 -16.03 1.51 -0.33
C THR A 118 -15.95 0.78 -1.68
N GLY A 119 -14.82 0.90 -2.36
CA GLY A 119 -14.48 0.18 -3.59
C GLY A 119 -15.58 0.27 -4.64
N PHE A 120 -16.10 -0.89 -5.03
CA PHE A 120 -17.14 -1.04 -6.05
C PHE A 120 -18.57 -0.96 -5.48
N SER A 121 -18.74 -0.81 -4.17
CA SER A 121 -20.07 -0.70 -3.54
C SER A 121 -20.76 0.63 -3.85
N GLU A 122 -22.08 0.57 -4.01
CA GLU A 122 -22.93 1.70 -4.36
C GLU A 122 -23.86 2.08 -3.18
N PRO A 123 -23.98 3.38 -2.84
CA PRO A 123 -23.31 4.51 -3.46
C PRO A 123 -21.85 4.68 -3.00
N ARG A 124 -20.93 4.96 -3.93
CA ARG A 124 -19.58 5.44 -3.56
C ARG A 124 -19.65 6.79 -2.85
N LEU A 125 -18.78 6.97 -1.86
CA LEU A 125 -18.73 8.17 -1.02
C LEU A 125 -17.49 9.01 -1.36
N CYS A 126 -17.66 9.98 -2.26
CA CYS A 126 -16.64 10.97 -2.62
C CYS A 126 -15.28 10.35 -3.03
N PRO A 127 -15.22 9.57 -4.13
CA PRO A 127 -13.99 8.88 -4.55
C PRO A 127 -12.77 9.81 -4.75
N GLU A 128 -13.01 11.08 -5.12
CA GLU A 128 -11.94 12.07 -5.33
C GLU A 128 -11.38 12.69 -4.03
N LEU A 129 -11.94 12.37 -2.86
CA LEU A 129 -11.54 13.03 -1.61
C LEU A 129 -10.08 12.72 -1.25
N GLY A 130 -9.60 11.50 -1.48
CA GLY A 130 -8.19 11.16 -1.24
C GLY A 130 -7.22 12.02 -2.06
N LYS A 131 -7.56 12.30 -3.33
CA LYS A 131 -6.81 13.22 -4.18
C LYS A 131 -6.85 14.65 -3.66
N GLU A 132 -8.01 15.14 -3.25
CA GLU A 132 -8.14 16.48 -2.62
C GLU A 132 -7.30 16.58 -1.33
N LEU A 133 -7.20 15.52 -0.54
CA LEU A 133 -6.33 15.47 0.65
C LEU A 133 -4.83 15.45 0.30
N LEU A 134 -4.43 14.75 -0.76
CA LEU A 134 -3.05 14.78 -1.25
C LEU A 134 -2.64 16.18 -1.72
N GLU A 135 -3.54 16.89 -2.41
CA GLU A 135 -3.30 18.28 -2.84
C GLU A 135 -3.14 19.23 -1.65
N ILE A 136 -3.80 18.96 -0.52
CA ILE A 136 -3.62 19.71 0.72
C ILE A 136 -2.23 19.41 1.31
N LEU A 137 -1.87 18.12 1.45
CA LEU A 137 -0.58 17.68 1.96
C LEU A 137 0.62 18.15 1.12
N ALA A 138 0.45 18.31 -0.19
CA ALA A 138 1.53 18.74 -1.08
C ALA A 138 1.99 20.20 -0.83
N LYS A 139 1.23 20.99 -0.08
CA LYS A 139 1.51 22.40 0.21
C LYS A 139 2.34 22.56 1.48
N ASP A 140 3.22 23.55 1.49
CA ASP A 140 3.86 24.01 2.73
C ASP A 140 2.99 25.05 3.44
N GLN A 141 1.97 24.57 4.15
CA GLN A 141 1.10 25.43 4.94
C GLN A 141 1.22 25.16 6.43
N LYS A 142 0.72 26.11 7.23
CA LYS A 142 0.73 25.94 8.69
C LYS A 142 -0.20 24.77 9.05
N PRO A 143 0.14 23.93 10.05
CA PRO A 143 -0.69 22.77 10.41
C PRO A 143 -2.17 23.09 10.66
N LEU A 144 -2.47 24.25 11.28
CA LEU A 144 -3.84 24.67 11.52
C LEU A 144 -4.63 24.95 10.22
N VAL A 145 -3.94 25.37 9.15
CA VAL A 145 -4.53 25.58 7.83
C VAL A 145 -4.82 24.23 7.17
N ASP A 146 -3.88 23.28 7.19
CA ASP A 146 -4.12 21.89 6.74
C ASP A 146 -5.33 21.25 7.41
N GLU A 147 -5.36 21.31 8.74
CA GLU A 147 -6.46 20.76 9.53
C GLU A 147 -7.82 21.40 9.14
N LYS A 148 -7.83 22.69 8.78
CA LYS A 148 -9.05 23.39 8.35
C LYS A 148 -9.44 23.02 6.92
N GLU A 149 -8.49 22.98 5.99
CA GLU A 149 -8.75 22.59 4.60
C GLU A 149 -9.25 21.13 4.52
N LYS A 150 -8.62 20.22 5.26
CA LYS A 150 -9.06 18.81 5.38
C LYS A 150 -10.48 18.72 5.93
N ALA A 151 -10.82 19.48 6.97
CA ALA A 151 -12.17 19.52 7.51
C ALA A 151 -13.19 20.11 6.53
N MET A 152 -12.84 21.16 5.78
CA MET A 152 -13.70 21.73 4.73
C MET A 152 -13.94 20.74 3.59
N ALA A 153 -12.91 20.02 3.13
CA ALA A 153 -13.03 18.98 2.11
C ALA A 153 -13.96 17.84 2.57
N ALA A 154 -13.77 17.36 3.81
CA ALA A 154 -14.63 16.36 4.42
C ALA A 154 -16.09 16.86 4.56
N LEU A 155 -16.33 18.10 5.01
CA LEU A 155 -17.67 18.66 5.12
C LEU A 155 -18.36 18.86 3.76
N LYS A 156 -17.62 19.27 2.73
CA LYS A 156 -18.11 19.34 1.35
C LYS A 156 -18.55 17.96 0.87
N CYS A 157 -17.74 16.94 1.14
CA CYS A 157 -18.11 15.55 0.89
C CYS A 157 -19.39 15.15 1.64
N LYS A 158 -19.46 15.37 2.96
CA LYS A 158 -20.65 15.11 3.77
C LYS A 158 -21.91 15.78 3.19
N LYS A 159 -21.82 17.06 2.81
CA LYS A 159 -22.93 17.81 2.20
C LYS A 159 -23.39 17.16 0.89
N SER A 160 -22.46 16.71 0.06
CA SER A 160 -22.76 15.97 -1.17
C SER A 160 -23.45 14.63 -0.88
N ILE A 161 -22.97 13.88 0.12
CA ILE A 161 -23.57 12.61 0.56
C ILE A 161 -25.02 12.84 1.03
N LEU A 162 -25.24 13.79 1.94
CA LEU A 162 -26.58 14.11 2.45
C LEU A 162 -27.52 14.65 1.35
N GLY A 163 -26.98 15.42 0.40
CA GLY A 163 -27.74 15.93 -0.76
C GLY A 163 -28.23 14.82 -1.69
N ARG A 164 -27.59 13.65 -1.67
CA ARG A 164 -28.05 12.44 -2.37
C ARG A 164 -29.04 11.59 -1.56
N GLY A 165 -29.43 12.04 -0.37
CA GLY A 165 -30.37 11.32 0.51
C GLY A 165 -29.76 10.15 1.28
N ILE A 166 -28.43 10.05 1.34
CA ILE A 166 -27.70 8.97 2.02
C ILE A 166 -27.59 9.30 3.51
N ASP A 167 -27.96 8.35 4.36
CA ASP A 167 -27.91 8.48 5.82
C ASP A 167 -26.64 7.89 6.40
N VAL A 168 -25.60 8.74 6.49
CA VAL A 168 -24.29 8.39 7.07
C VAL A 168 -24.36 7.86 8.51
N LYS A 169 -25.49 7.98 9.21
CA LYS A 169 -25.66 7.38 10.54
C LYS A 169 -25.64 5.86 10.53
N ASN A 170 -25.90 5.21 9.38
CA ASN A 170 -25.92 3.75 9.24
C ASN A 170 -24.59 3.19 8.71
N TYR A 171 -23.50 3.95 8.81
CA TYR A 171 -22.16 3.54 8.39
C TYR A 171 -21.30 3.35 9.64
N HIS A 172 -21.41 2.17 10.25
CA HIS A 172 -20.67 1.77 11.46
C HIS A 172 -20.73 0.24 11.64
N SER A 173 -19.90 -0.31 12.54
CA SER A 173 -19.70 -1.76 12.66
C SER A 173 -20.99 -2.53 12.97
N ASN A 174 -21.86 -2.06 13.86
CA ASN A 174 -23.12 -2.75 14.20
C ASN A 174 -24.10 -2.92 13.01
N VAL A 175 -24.03 -2.05 12.00
CA VAL A 175 -24.84 -2.20 10.78
C VAL A 175 -24.12 -3.09 9.76
N LEU A 176 -22.79 -2.98 9.65
CA LEU A 176 -21.98 -3.82 8.76
C LEU A 176 -22.08 -5.32 9.10
N ILE A 177 -22.15 -5.69 10.38
CA ILE A 177 -22.28 -7.09 10.77
C ILE A 177 -23.64 -7.71 10.35
N GLN A 178 -24.67 -6.88 10.17
CA GLN A 178 -25.96 -7.34 9.65
C GLN A 178 -25.87 -7.63 8.16
N ASP A 179 -25.06 -6.86 7.41
CA ASP A 179 -24.76 -7.16 6.01
C ASP A 179 -24.00 -8.48 5.88
N LEU A 180 -23.01 -8.70 6.73
CA LEU A 180 -22.21 -9.94 6.77
C LEU A 180 -23.10 -11.15 7.07
N HIS A 181 -23.95 -11.04 8.09
CA HIS A 181 -24.93 -12.08 8.44
C HIS A 181 -25.85 -12.40 7.25
N ALA A 182 -26.45 -11.37 6.64
CA ALA A 182 -27.37 -11.54 5.52
C ALA A 182 -26.67 -12.11 4.26
N LEU A 183 -25.42 -11.72 4.00
CA LEU A 183 -24.62 -12.24 2.88
C LEU A 183 -24.28 -13.73 3.08
N LYS A 184 -23.90 -14.11 4.31
CA LYS A 184 -23.64 -15.49 4.69
C LYS A 184 -24.86 -16.36 4.43
N GLU A 185 -26.04 -15.91 4.88
CA GLU A 185 -27.31 -16.59 4.63
C GLU A 185 -27.64 -16.66 3.13
N TYR A 186 -27.45 -15.57 2.38
CA TYR A 186 -27.70 -15.53 0.94
C TYR A 186 -26.90 -16.60 0.18
N PHE A 187 -25.61 -16.75 0.52
CA PHE A 187 -24.77 -17.78 -0.09
C PHE A 187 -24.95 -19.18 0.51
N ASN A 188 -25.91 -19.38 1.40
CA ASN A 188 -26.23 -20.65 2.07
C ASN A 188 -25.07 -21.23 2.89
N TYR A 189 -24.21 -20.38 3.46
CA TYR A 189 -23.23 -20.83 4.45
C TYR A 189 -23.89 -20.88 5.83
N SER A 190 -23.82 -22.04 6.50
CA SER A 190 -24.31 -22.16 7.88
C SER A 190 -23.45 -21.32 8.83
N LYS A 191 -22.13 -21.47 8.69
CA LYS A 191 -21.07 -20.69 9.32
C LYS A 191 -19.95 -20.44 8.29
N TRP A 192 -19.06 -19.50 8.59
CA TRP A 192 -17.85 -19.24 7.81
C TRP A 192 -16.68 -18.84 8.70
N ASN A 193 -15.48 -18.84 8.13
CA ASN A 193 -14.28 -18.31 8.75
C ASN A 193 -14.19 -16.81 8.47
N VAL A 194 -13.67 -16.02 9.43
CA VAL A 194 -13.49 -14.57 9.24
C VAL A 194 -12.01 -14.24 9.26
N TYR A 195 -11.54 -13.59 8.20
CA TYR A 195 -10.19 -13.05 8.11
C TYR A 195 -10.28 -11.53 8.14
N SER A 196 -9.70 -10.90 9.17
CA SER A 196 -9.86 -9.47 9.38
C SER A 196 -8.56 -8.77 9.69
N VAL A 197 -8.47 -7.50 9.27
CA VAL A 197 -7.22 -6.72 9.31
C VAL A 197 -7.49 -5.35 9.89
N SER A 198 -6.61 -4.87 10.77
CA SER A 198 -6.64 -3.49 11.27
C SER A 198 -8.01 -3.12 11.87
N TYR A 199 -8.65 -2.05 11.40
CA TYR A 199 -10.03 -1.69 11.79
C TYR A 199 -11.05 -2.83 11.59
N GLY A 200 -10.85 -3.68 10.58
CA GLY A 200 -11.64 -4.89 10.36
C GLY A 200 -11.63 -5.84 11.55
N THR A 201 -10.56 -5.87 12.35
CA THR A 201 -10.50 -6.67 13.58
C THR A 201 -11.46 -6.18 14.65
N TYR A 202 -11.77 -4.87 14.70
CA TYR A 202 -12.82 -4.35 15.58
C TYR A 202 -14.19 -4.78 15.08
N ILE A 203 -14.45 -4.70 13.76
CA ILE A 203 -15.68 -5.20 13.14
C ILE A 203 -15.87 -6.70 13.44
N ALA A 204 -14.82 -7.51 13.28
CA ALA A 204 -14.85 -8.95 13.53
C ALA A 204 -15.14 -9.28 15.00
N GLN A 205 -14.59 -8.52 15.96
CA GLN A 205 -14.93 -8.65 17.37
C GLN A 205 -16.41 -8.31 17.64
N VAL A 206 -16.93 -7.25 17.02
CA VAL A 206 -18.35 -6.88 17.11
C VAL A 206 -19.23 -7.97 16.48
N TYR A 207 -18.80 -8.58 15.38
CA TYR A 207 -19.50 -9.70 14.73
C TYR A 207 -19.53 -10.93 15.64
N ALA A 208 -18.40 -11.29 16.23
CA ALA A 208 -18.26 -12.39 17.18
C ALA A 208 -19.13 -12.23 18.43
N GLU A 209 -19.30 -11.00 18.94
CA GLU A 209 -20.14 -10.76 20.11
C GLU A 209 -21.65 -10.83 19.79
N ARG A 210 -22.04 -10.45 18.57
CA ARG A 210 -23.44 -10.30 18.15
C ARG A 210 -24.00 -11.52 17.43
N TYR A 211 -23.18 -12.16 16.61
CA TYR A 211 -23.51 -13.35 15.81
C TYR A 211 -22.44 -14.44 16.00
N PRO A 212 -22.17 -14.90 17.25
CA PRO A 212 -21.16 -15.92 17.49
C PRO A 212 -21.44 -17.24 16.74
N GLU A 213 -22.71 -17.50 16.43
CA GLU A 213 -23.13 -18.71 15.71
C GLU A 213 -22.81 -18.68 14.23
N ASP A 214 -22.45 -17.53 13.65
CA ASP A 214 -22.09 -17.42 12.24
C ASP A 214 -20.64 -17.79 11.95
N ILE A 215 -19.81 -17.92 12.99
CA ILE A 215 -18.36 -17.92 12.86
C ILE A 215 -17.77 -19.27 13.30
N ILE A 216 -16.91 -19.82 12.46
CA ILE A 216 -16.13 -21.04 12.73
C ILE A 216 -14.84 -20.67 13.48
N SER A 217 -14.06 -19.76 12.90
CA SER A 217 -12.82 -19.25 13.46
C SER A 217 -12.57 -17.79 13.05
N LEU A 218 -11.69 -17.11 13.80
CA LEU A 218 -11.34 -15.70 13.60
C LEU A 218 -9.83 -15.53 13.37
N ILE A 219 -9.44 -14.80 12.34
CA ILE A 219 -8.10 -14.21 12.22
C ILE A 219 -8.21 -12.71 12.46
N LEU A 220 -7.47 -12.21 13.44
CA LEU A 220 -7.34 -10.79 13.78
C LEU A 220 -5.89 -10.35 13.53
N ASP A 221 -5.60 -9.85 12.33
CA ASP A 221 -4.27 -9.33 11.99
C ASP A 221 -4.17 -7.84 12.27
N SER A 222 -3.11 -7.44 12.99
CA SER A 222 -2.91 -6.07 13.47
C SER A 222 -4.13 -5.55 14.25
N PRO A 223 -4.42 -6.15 15.42
CA PRO A 223 -5.70 -5.96 16.09
C PRO A 223 -5.86 -4.60 16.76
N ILE A 224 -7.10 -4.12 16.79
CA ILE A 224 -7.54 -3.08 17.74
C ILE A 224 -8.14 -3.80 18.96
N SER A 225 -7.45 -3.73 20.10
CA SER A 225 -7.96 -4.28 21.36
C SER A 225 -9.03 -3.39 21.99
N ASP A 226 -8.84 -2.07 21.94
CA ASP A 226 -9.72 -1.09 22.55
C ASP A 226 -9.92 0.12 21.63
N ILE A 227 -11.13 0.25 21.08
CA ILE A 227 -11.48 1.34 20.17
C ILE A 227 -11.38 2.73 20.81
N THR A 228 -11.45 2.82 22.15
CA THR A 228 -11.34 4.10 22.89
C THR A 228 -9.90 4.63 22.97
N LYS A 229 -8.92 3.74 22.75
CA LYS A 229 -7.49 4.05 22.71
C LYS A 229 -6.95 4.22 21.30
N TYR A 230 -7.72 3.83 20.28
CA TYR A 230 -7.26 3.70 18.89
C TYR A 230 -6.69 4.99 18.31
N TYR A 231 -7.26 6.16 18.60
CA TYR A 231 -6.65 7.46 18.23
C TYR A 231 -5.81 8.04 19.36
N THR A 232 -6.25 7.82 20.60
CA THR A 232 -5.65 8.42 21.80
C THR A 232 -4.15 8.12 21.93
N LEU A 233 -3.71 6.91 21.57
CA LEU A 233 -2.31 6.46 21.75
C LEU A 233 -1.46 6.51 20.47
N ASN A 234 -1.91 7.20 19.41
CA ASN A 234 -1.21 7.21 18.13
C ASN A 234 0.23 7.73 18.22
N THR A 235 0.53 8.67 19.12
CA THR A 235 1.90 9.18 19.26
C THR A 235 2.79 8.16 19.96
N THR A 236 2.30 7.56 21.05
CA THR A 236 3.01 6.45 21.71
C THR A 236 3.26 5.28 20.76
N ASN A 237 2.25 4.81 20.02
CA ASN A 237 2.38 3.67 19.11
C ASN A 237 3.45 3.94 18.03
N TYR A 238 3.45 5.13 17.44
CA TYR A 238 4.45 5.54 16.46
C TYR A 238 5.86 5.61 17.05
N ILE A 239 6.03 6.22 18.22
CA ILE A 239 7.34 6.35 18.87
C ILE A 239 7.88 5.00 19.29
N SER A 240 7.06 4.11 19.87
CA SER A 240 7.50 2.77 20.25
C SER A 240 7.97 1.95 19.04
N SER A 241 7.28 2.07 17.90
CA SER A 241 7.72 1.43 16.66
C SER A 241 9.06 2.02 16.15
N LEU A 242 9.22 3.34 16.19
CA LEU A 242 10.49 4.00 15.82
C LEU A 242 11.65 3.64 16.74
N GLU A 243 11.41 3.54 18.04
CA GLU A 243 12.42 3.12 19.01
C GLU A 243 12.92 1.70 18.71
N ASN A 244 12.04 0.80 18.27
CA ASN A 244 12.44 -0.52 17.80
C ASN A 244 13.38 -0.41 16.58
N VAL A 245 13.07 0.44 15.60
CA VAL A 245 13.95 0.66 14.43
C VAL A 245 15.33 1.17 14.86
N PHE A 246 15.36 2.20 15.70
CA PHE A 246 16.62 2.78 16.17
C PHE A 246 17.45 1.79 16.97
N LYS A 247 16.80 1.00 17.83
CA LYS A 247 17.45 -0.05 18.60
C LYS A 247 18.01 -1.12 17.66
N THR A 248 17.22 -1.66 16.74
CA THR A 248 17.67 -2.69 15.80
C THR A 248 18.85 -2.21 14.96
N CYS A 249 18.82 -0.96 14.45
CA CYS A 249 19.93 -0.44 13.66
C CYS A 249 21.20 -0.21 14.50
N ARG A 250 21.03 0.22 15.76
CA ARG A 250 22.15 0.41 16.70
C ARG A 250 22.82 -0.91 17.08
N GLU A 251 22.04 -1.99 17.19
CA GLU A 251 22.50 -3.33 17.54
C GLU A 251 23.11 -4.08 16.33
N ASP A 252 22.79 -3.70 15.09
CA ASP A 252 23.45 -4.19 13.88
C ASP A 252 24.74 -3.39 13.56
N PRO A 253 25.93 -4.01 13.59
CA PRO A 253 27.20 -3.35 13.26
C PRO A 253 27.25 -2.75 11.85
N ASN A 254 26.54 -3.36 10.89
CA ASN A 254 26.52 -2.86 9.52
C ASN A 254 25.60 -1.64 9.40
N CYS A 255 24.38 -1.72 9.94
CA CYS A 255 23.46 -0.58 9.96
C CYS A 255 24.04 0.61 10.74
N SER A 256 24.57 0.38 11.94
CA SER A 256 25.14 1.45 12.77
C SER A 256 26.36 2.13 12.15
N LYS A 257 27.17 1.39 11.37
CA LYS A 257 28.30 1.93 10.61
C LYS A 257 27.84 2.79 9.42
N GLU A 258 26.85 2.32 8.66
CA GLU A 258 26.32 3.03 7.48
C GLU A 258 25.46 4.23 7.87
N TYR A 259 24.67 4.10 8.94
CA TYR A 259 23.71 5.08 9.43
C TYR A 259 24.02 5.52 10.86
N PRO A 260 25.18 6.16 11.11
CA PRO A 260 25.56 6.56 12.46
C PRO A 260 24.60 7.60 13.03
N ASN A 261 24.23 7.43 14.29
CA ASN A 261 23.33 8.31 15.04
C ASN A 261 21.94 8.50 14.38
N LEU A 262 21.37 7.44 13.81
CA LEU A 262 20.11 7.47 13.07
C LEU A 262 18.96 8.20 13.81
N GLU A 263 18.77 7.87 15.09
CA GLU A 263 17.76 8.50 15.95
C GLU A 263 17.95 10.02 16.06
N LYS A 264 19.19 10.46 16.28
CA LYS A 264 19.52 11.89 16.34
C LYS A 264 19.23 12.58 15.00
N LYS A 265 19.60 11.94 13.88
CA LYS A 265 19.32 12.46 12.53
C LYS A 265 17.82 12.61 12.29
N TYR A 266 17.00 11.65 12.71
CA TYR A 266 15.53 11.74 12.61
C TYR A 266 14.98 13.00 13.29
N TYR A 267 15.33 13.24 14.56
CA TYR A 267 14.85 14.41 15.29
C TYR A 267 15.45 15.74 14.79
N GLU A 268 16.69 15.74 14.29
CA GLU A 268 17.29 16.92 13.65
C GLU A 268 16.62 17.24 12.31
N THR A 269 16.25 16.23 11.54
CA THR A 269 15.47 16.39 10.29
C THR A 269 14.13 17.07 10.57
N ILE A 270 13.38 16.64 11.60
CA ILE A 270 12.14 17.31 12.02
C ILE A 270 12.41 18.81 12.29
N LYS A 271 13.46 19.14 13.04
CA LYS A 271 13.81 20.53 13.36
C LYS A 271 14.17 21.34 12.10
N LYS A 272 14.95 20.76 11.18
CA LYS A 272 15.33 21.41 9.91
C LYS A 272 14.11 21.66 9.02
N LEU A 273 13.20 20.70 8.91
CA LEU A 273 12.03 20.81 8.04
C LEU A 273 11.00 21.82 8.53
N LYS A 274 10.97 22.13 9.84
CA LYS A 274 10.11 23.20 10.39
C LYS A 274 10.50 24.60 9.90
N THR A 275 11.77 24.84 9.61
CA THR A 275 12.27 26.17 9.21
C THR A 275 12.67 26.23 7.75
N ASN A 276 12.99 25.08 7.16
CA ASN A 276 13.42 24.95 5.78
C ASN A 276 12.85 23.64 5.19
N PRO A 277 11.59 23.63 4.74
CA PRO A 277 10.98 22.45 4.12
C PRO A 277 11.67 22.12 2.79
N ILE A 278 11.50 20.88 2.30
CA ILE A 278 12.11 20.42 1.04
C ILE A 278 11.04 20.41 -0.04
N LYS A 279 11.25 21.19 -1.10
CA LYS A 279 10.40 21.16 -2.28
C LYS A 279 10.97 20.19 -3.31
N VAL A 280 10.13 19.32 -3.86
CA VAL A 280 10.49 18.37 -4.92
C VAL A 280 9.53 18.52 -6.11
N LYS A 281 10.02 18.20 -7.31
CA LYS A 281 9.17 18.10 -8.50
C LYS A 281 8.45 16.77 -8.48
N VAL A 282 7.24 16.72 -9.02
CA VAL A 282 6.47 15.48 -9.14
C VAL A 282 5.67 15.48 -10.44
N ASN A 283 5.22 14.30 -10.86
CA ASN A 283 4.32 14.18 -12.00
C ASN A 283 3.00 14.93 -11.70
N LYS A 284 2.52 15.72 -12.67
CA LYS A 284 1.28 16.51 -12.57
C LYS A 284 0.03 15.67 -12.44
N GLU A 285 0.11 14.39 -12.80
CA GLU A 285 -0.96 13.43 -12.61
C GLU A 285 -1.14 13.05 -11.14
N ILE A 286 -0.05 13.09 -10.36
CA ILE A 286 -0.04 12.81 -8.92
C ILE A 286 -0.47 14.07 -8.13
N VAL A 287 0.20 15.20 -8.39
CA VAL A 287 -0.12 16.51 -7.78
C VAL A 287 -0.21 17.55 -8.89
N ALA A 288 -1.35 18.22 -9.02
CA ALA A 288 -1.65 19.09 -10.15
C ALA A 288 -0.65 20.26 -10.32
N SER A 289 -0.05 20.74 -9.23
CA SER A 289 0.99 21.77 -9.24
C SER A 289 2.28 21.31 -9.93
N GLY A 290 2.55 20.01 -9.98
CA GLY A 290 3.85 19.42 -10.36
C GLY A 290 4.93 19.58 -9.28
N GLU A 291 4.56 20.00 -8.07
CA GLU A 291 5.46 20.17 -6.93
C GLU A 291 4.85 19.59 -5.65
N PHE A 292 5.66 18.94 -4.82
CA PHE A 292 5.32 18.52 -3.47
C PHE A 292 6.31 19.15 -2.49
N THR A 293 5.84 19.63 -1.35
CA THR A 293 6.72 20.18 -0.32
C THR A 293 6.68 19.33 0.94
N TYR A 294 7.79 18.68 1.25
CA TYR A 294 7.97 17.96 2.51
C TYR A 294 8.28 18.93 3.64
N ASN A 295 7.30 19.18 4.51
CA ASN A 295 7.50 19.82 5.80
C ASN A 295 7.72 18.76 6.90
N ALA A 296 7.79 19.20 8.16
CA ALA A 296 8.04 18.31 9.28
C ALA A 296 6.93 17.27 9.53
N GLU A 297 5.67 17.61 9.24
CA GLU A 297 4.55 16.67 9.31
C GLU A 297 4.61 15.64 8.18
N ASP A 298 4.92 16.05 6.95
CA ASP A 298 5.02 15.13 5.80
C ASP A 298 6.14 14.13 5.99
N PHE A 299 7.27 14.55 6.58
CA PHE A 299 8.35 13.63 6.95
C PHE A 299 7.87 12.59 7.97
N LYS A 300 7.16 13.00 9.03
CA LYS A 300 6.61 12.05 10.01
C LYS A 300 5.61 11.09 9.37
N ILE A 301 4.75 11.58 8.47
CA ILE A 301 3.79 10.75 7.72
C ILE A 301 4.53 9.75 6.83
N ALA A 302 5.54 10.18 6.07
CA ALA A 302 6.33 9.28 5.21
C ALA A 302 7.01 8.17 6.03
N ILE A 303 7.61 8.53 7.17
CA ILE A 303 8.23 7.56 8.08
C ILE A 303 7.17 6.65 8.71
N HIS A 304 6.02 7.18 9.12
CA HIS A 304 4.91 6.39 9.65
C HIS A 304 4.37 5.39 8.63
N GLN A 305 4.17 5.80 7.37
CA GLN A 305 3.73 4.92 6.29
C GLN A 305 4.79 3.86 5.96
N ALA A 306 6.07 4.19 6.06
CA ALA A 306 7.14 3.22 5.87
C ALA A 306 7.13 2.10 6.93
N LEU A 307 6.66 2.38 8.14
CA LEU A 307 6.54 1.37 9.20
C LEU A 307 5.44 0.33 8.94
N TYR A 308 4.56 0.54 7.97
CA TYR A 308 3.49 -0.42 7.66
C TYR A 308 4.00 -1.70 7.03
N GLN A 309 5.05 -1.63 6.19
CA GLN A 309 5.48 -2.77 5.39
C GLN A 309 6.91 -3.15 5.72
N LYS A 310 7.19 -4.44 5.93
CA LYS A 310 8.55 -4.95 6.21
C LYS A 310 9.62 -4.37 5.28
N ARG A 311 9.40 -4.42 3.97
CA ARG A 311 10.35 -3.90 2.96
C ARG A 311 10.57 -2.38 3.08
N LEU A 312 9.58 -1.62 3.53
CA LEU A 312 9.75 -0.20 3.81
C LEU A 312 10.50 0.06 5.13
N VAL A 313 10.29 -0.78 6.16
CA VAL A 313 11.09 -0.74 7.39
C VAL A 313 12.57 -1.00 7.07
N GLU A 314 12.87 -1.95 6.19
CA GLU A 314 14.25 -2.25 5.75
C GLU A 314 14.95 -1.04 5.12
N VAL A 315 14.24 -0.18 4.38
CA VAL A 315 14.81 1.05 3.78
C VAL A 315 14.75 2.27 4.71
N LEU A 316 14.19 2.15 5.91
CA LEU A 316 13.90 3.30 6.76
C LEU A 316 15.15 4.09 7.21
N PRO A 317 16.29 3.45 7.56
CA PRO A 317 17.54 4.17 7.82
C PRO A 317 18.03 4.99 6.63
N LEU A 318 17.94 4.42 5.42
CA LEU A 318 18.27 5.11 4.18
C LEU A 318 17.36 6.32 3.95
N LEU A 319 16.05 6.14 4.13
CA LEU A 319 15.04 7.18 4.00
C LEU A 319 15.32 8.36 4.92
N ILE A 320 15.55 8.10 6.21
CA ILE A 320 15.88 9.14 7.19
C ILE A 320 17.17 9.89 6.78
N ASN A 321 18.19 9.17 6.31
CA ASN A 321 19.40 9.79 5.79
C ASN A 321 19.13 10.68 4.57
N GLN A 322 18.32 10.26 3.60
CA GLN A 322 18.02 11.09 2.42
C GLN A 322 17.28 12.38 2.78
N PHE A 323 16.36 12.34 3.74
CA PHE A 323 15.74 13.55 4.28
C PHE A 323 16.75 14.44 5.02
N TYR A 324 17.63 13.84 5.82
CA TYR A 324 18.64 14.56 6.58
C TYR A 324 19.65 15.29 5.67
N GLU A 325 20.07 14.63 4.58
CA GLU A 325 20.96 15.16 3.54
C GLU A 325 20.21 16.00 2.48
N ARG A 326 18.88 16.07 2.55
CA ARG A 326 18.01 16.85 1.65
C ARG A 326 18.16 16.49 0.17
N ASN A 327 18.23 15.19 -0.15
CA ASN A 327 18.38 14.74 -1.53
C ASN A 327 17.06 14.84 -2.32
N GLU A 328 16.80 16.00 -2.93
CA GLU A 328 15.57 16.29 -3.67
C GLU A 328 15.25 15.28 -4.79
N ALA A 329 16.26 14.78 -5.50
CA ALA A 329 16.07 13.85 -6.61
C ALA A 329 15.46 12.51 -6.14
N THR A 330 15.96 11.99 -5.02
CA THR A 330 15.43 10.77 -4.41
C THR A 330 14.07 11.00 -3.76
N LEU A 331 13.89 12.12 -3.07
CA LEU A 331 12.65 12.46 -2.39
C LEU A 331 11.49 12.71 -3.38
N SER A 332 11.78 13.23 -4.58
CA SER A 332 10.85 13.33 -5.70
C SER A 332 10.20 11.98 -6.04
N ALA A 333 11.01 10.94 -6.18
CA ALA A 333 10.54 9.59 -6.54
C ALA A 333 9.66 8.96 -5.44
N LEU A 334 9.88 9.34 -4.17
CA LEU A 334 9.12 8.80 -3.05
C LEU A 334 7.67 9.29 -3.00
N VAL A 335 7.36 10.50 -3.49
CA VAL A 335 5.97 11.00 -3.50
C VAL A 335 5.06 10.04 -4.26
N ALA A 336 5.51 9.56 -5.42
CA ALA A 336 4.76 8.57 -6.20
C ALA A 336 4.57 7.26 -5.42
N ALA A 337 5.65 6.72 -4.85
CA ALA A 337 5.61 5.47 -4.09
C ALA A 337 4.65 5.53 -2.87
N PHE A 338 4.54 6.68 -2.20
CA PHE A 338 3.66 6.86 -1.05
C PHE A 338 2.27 7.41 -1.40
N SER A 339 2.05 7.97 -2.60
CA SER A 339 0.74 8.51 -3.00
C SER A 339 -0.37 7.45 -2.99
N GLY A 340 -0.02 6.19 -3.30
CA GLY A 340 -0.94 5.05 -3.19
C GLY A 340 -1.44 4.81 -1.77
N ALA A 341 -0.70 5.19 -0.73
CA ALA A 341 -1.18 5.08 0.66
C ALA A 341 -2.38 6.00 0.96
N LEU A 342 -2.68 6.96 0.08
CA LEU A 342 -3.85 7.85 0.17
C LEU A 342 -5.02 7.40 -0.72
N SER A 343 -4.96 6.21 -1.32
CA SER A 343 -6.00 5.71 -2.23
C SER A 343 -7.26 5.16 -1.54
N SER A 344 -7.39 5.27 -0.20
CA SER A 344 -8.57 4.82 0.53
C SER A 344 -9.83 5.66 0.24
N ASP A 345 -11.02 5.06 0.39
CA ASP A 345 -12.29 5.79 0.26
C ASP A 345 -12.55 6.70 1.47
N TYR A 346 -12.00 7.91 1.45
CA TYR A 346 -12.08 8.85 2.57
C TYR A 346 -13.51 9.27 2.95
N GLY A 347 -14.47 9.24 2.02
CA GLY A 347 -15.87 9.51 2.35
C GLY A 347 -16.49 8.42 3.22
N ALA A 348 -16.14 7.15 2.99
CA ALA A 348 -16.53 6.04 3.85
C ALA A 348 -15.74 6.09 5.17
N TYR A 349 -14.43 6.33 5.10
CA TYR A 349 -13.58 6.53 6.28
C TYR A 349 -14.17 7.56 7.26
N PHE A 350 -14.51 8.77 6.80
CA PHE A 350 -15.08 9.79 7.70
C PHE A 350 -16.51 9.46 8.13
N SER A 351 -17.31 8.79 7.30
CA SER A 351 -18.65 8.35 7.68
C SER A 351 -18.60 7.36 8.85
N VAL A 352 -17.61 6.46 8.86
CA VAL A 352 -17.39 5.48 9.94
C VAL A 352 -16.67 6.12 11.13
N THR A 353 -15.49 6.69 10.91
CA THR A 353 -14.61 7.24 11.96
C THR A 353 -15.31 8.32 12.78
N CYS A 354 -16.05 9.22 12.15
CA CYS A 354 -16.76 10.28 12.87
C CYS A 354 -18.02 9.78 13.57
N ASN A 355 -18.58 8.65 13.17
CA ASN A 355 -19.81 8.11 13.78
C ASN A 355 -19.49 7.13 14.92
N GLU A 356 -18.43 6.33 14.79
CA GLU A 356 -18.13 5.23 15.72
C GLU A 356 -16.83 5.42 16.52
N THR A 357 -15.75 5.88 15.87
CA THR A 357 -14.40 5.83 16.43
C THR A 357 -14.05 7.07 17.24
N ILE A 358 -13.99 8.25 16.60
CA ILE A 358 -13.59 9.50 17.25
C ILE A 358 -14.49 9.87 18.44
N PRO A 359 -15.83 9.68 18.40
CA PRO A 359 -16.68 9.93 19.56
C PRO A 359 -16.34 9.11 20.81
N LYS A 360 -15.62 7.99 20.65
CA LYS A 360 -15.13 7.13 21.74
C LYS A 360 -13.70 7.45 22.17
N ASN A 361 -13.02 8.35 21.46
CA ASN A 361 -11.67 8.82 21.76
C ASN A 361 -11.71 10.24 22.32
N SER A 362 -10.61 10.70 22.91
CA SER A 362 -10.54 12.02 23.53
C SER A 362 -9.36 12.83 23.00
N ILE A 363 -9.63 14.02 22.46
CA ILE A 363 -8.58 14.96 22.08
C ILE A 363 -7.74 15.40 23.28
N HIS A 364 -8.33 15.41 24.49
CA HIS A 364 -7.59 15.70 25.71
C HIS A 364 -6.57 14.61 26.01
N LEU A 365 -7.00 13.34 26.01
CA LEU A 365 -6.09 12.20 26.23
C LEU A 365 -5.05 12.07 25.10
N TYR A 366 -5.41 12.37 23.86
CA TYR A 366 -4.45 12.47 22.75
C TYR A 366 -3.36 13.52 23.04
N ASN A 367 -3.75 14.71 23.52
CA ASN A 367 -2.77 15.74 23.86
C ASN A 367 -1.92 15.34 25.08
N GLU A 368 -2.47 14.59 26.06
CA GLU A 368 -1.69 14.02 27.16
C GLU A 368 -0.66 12.99 26.66
N ASP A 369 -1.06 12.11 25.74
CA ASP A 369 -0.17 11.16 25.05
C ASP A 369 1.00 11.91 24.39
N VAL A 370 0.70 12.97 23.64
CA VAL A 370 1.72 13.83 23.01
C VAL A 370 2.67 14.47 24.03
N ILE A 371 2.15 15.00 25.14
CA ILE A 371 2.96 15.65 26.19
C ILE A 371 3.91 14.63 26.85
N ASN A 372 3.47 13.38 27.01
CA ASN A 372 4.27 12.32 27.59
C ASN A 372 5.43 11.90 26.66
N GLN A 373 5.28 12.09 25.35
CA GLN A 373 6.31 11.81 24.35
C GLN A 373 7.25 13.01 24.14
N LYS A 374 8.20 13.19 25.07
CA LYS A 374 9.16 14.32 25.06
C LYS A 374 9.95 14.48 23.76
N SER A 375 10.20 13.38 23.05
CA SER A 375 10.94 13.36 21.79
C SER A 375 10.13 13.88 20.60
N LEU A 376 8.79 13.85 20.68
CA LEU A 376 7.86 14.31 19.65
C LEU A 376 6.70 15.10 20.26
N SER A 377 7.00 16.26 20.82
CA SER A 377 6.05 17.10 21.59
C SER A 377 4.88 17.71 20.80
N GLU A 378 4.82 17.51 19.47
CA GLU A 378 3.74 18.00 18.60
C GLU A 378 2.84 16.88 18.09
N GLY A 379 3.17 15.61 18.36
CA GLY A 379 2.39 14.46 17.93
C GLY A 379 2.39 14.26 16.43
N LEU A 380 1.28 13.74 15.90
CA LEU A 380 1.06 13.46 14.48
C LEU A 380 -0.15 14.26 14.00
N SER A 381 0.08 15.38 13.28
CA SER A 381 -1.01 16.28 12.88
C SER A 381 -2.04 15.60 11.98
N PHE A 382 -1.62 14.62 11.17
CA PHE A 382 -2.51 13.83 10.31
C PHE A 382 -3.66 13.19 11.10
N TYR A 383 -3.37 12.52 12.22
CA TYR A 383 -4.41 11.91 13.08
C TYR A 383 -5.12 12.92 13.97
N LYS A 384 -4.40 13.91 14.48
CA LYS A 384 -4.99 14.98 15.28
C LYS A 384 -6.09 15.71 14.50
N SER A 385 -5.88 15.91 13.20
CA SER A 385 -6.82 16.61 12.32
C SER A 385 -8.19 15.91 12.24
N ASP A 386 -8.26 14.59 12.42
CA ASP A 386 -9.53 13.85 12.35
C ASP A 386 -10.47 14.20 13.51
N PHE A 387 -9.94 14.56 14.68
CA PHE A 387 -10.76 15.11 15.76
C PHE A 387 -11.49 16.39 15.32
N ARG A 388 -10.81 17.29 14.59
CA ARG A 388 -11.45 18.51 14.05
C ARG A 388 -12.45 18.18 12.96
N VAL A 389 -12.07 17.30 12.03
CA VAL A 389 -12.98 16.84 10.97
C VAL A 389 -14.27 16.32 11.60
N CYS A 390 -14.16 15.45 12.60
CA CYS A 390 -15.31 14.79 13.20
C CYS A 390 -16.11 15.67 14.16
N ASP A 391 -15.48 16.62 14.86
CA ASP A 391 -16.20 17.67 15.58
C ASP A 391 -17.14 18.41 14.63
N GLN A 392 -16.61 18.92 13.51
CA GLN A 392 -17.40 19.61 12.49
C GLN A 392 -18.40 18.68 11.78
N TRP A 393 -18.01 17.44 11.51
CA TRP A 393 -18.88 16.43 10.90
C TRP A 393 -20.09 16.11 11.78
N ASN A 394 -19.98 16.26 13.10
CA ASN A 394 -21.07 15.98 14.03
C ASN A 394 -21.73 17.23 14.63
N GLN A 395 -21.31 18.43 14.23
CA GLN A 395 -21.94 19.68 14.68
C GLN A 395 -23.46 19.64 14.48
N GLY A 396 -24.19 20.01 15.54
CA GLY A 396 -25.65 20.02 15.58
C GLY A 396 -26.31 18.64 15.76
N LYS A 397 -25.55 17.55 15.92
CA LYS A 397 -26.09 16.24 16.32
C LYS A 397 -26.00 16.08 17.83
N GLN A 398 -27.10 15.67 18.46
CA GLN A 398 -27.04 15.07 19.79
C GLN A 398 -26.32 13.72 19.64
N SER A 399 -25.29 13.45 20.45
CA SER A 399 -24.50 12.22 20.32
C SER A 399 -25.36 11.01 20.66
N THR A 400 -25.96 10.38 19.65
CA THR A 400 -26.83 9.20 19.80
C THR A 400 -26.05 7.90 19.97
N LEU A 401 -24.71 7.94 19.89
CA LEU A 401 -23.85 6.75 19.81
C LEU A 401 -22.95 6.54 21.04
N ILE A 402 -23.10 7.37 22.07
CA ILE A 402 -22.48 7.17 23.41
C ILE A 402 -22.87 5.80 24.01
N GLY A 403 -23.93 5.16 23.51
CA GLY A 403 -24.44 3.87 24.01
C GLY A 403 -24.10 2.62 23.19
N MET A 404 -23.34 2.68 22.09
CA MET A 404 -22.92 1.46 21.39
C MET A 404 -21.82 0.76 22.19
N ASN A 405 -22.27 -0.15 23.07
CA ASN A 405 -21.52 -0.92 24.06
C ASN A 405 -20.06 -1.16 23.67
N MET A 406 -19.16 -0.86 24.61
CA MET A 406 -17.83 -1.46 24.63
C MET A 406 -18.01 -2.98 24.55
N LEU A 407 -17.12 -3.66 23.82
CA LEU A 407 -17.12 -5.12 23.73
C LEU A 407 -17.14 -5.67 25.16
N SER A 408 -18.20 -6.39 25.50
CA SER A 408 -18.54 -6.70 26.90
C SER A 408 -18.60 -8.19 27.19
N LYS A 409 -18.79 -8.99 26.13
CA LYS A 409 -18.83 -10.44 26.22
C LYS A 409 -17.47 -11.04 25.89
N GLU A 410 -17.17 -12.12 26.60
CA GLU A 410 -16.06 -13.00 26.29
C GLU A 410 -16.27 -13.66 24.92
N ILE A 411 -15.28 -13.56 24.03
CA ILE A 411 -15.28 -14.25 22.74
C ILE A 411 -14.72 -15.66 22.95
N LYS A 412 -15.50 -16.68 22.58
CA LYS A 412 -15.17 -18.12 22.76
C LYS A 412 -14.83 -18.85 21.47
N ILE A 413 -14.82 -18.11 20.36
CA ILE A 413 -14.48 -18.61 19.03
C ILE A 413 -12.96 -18.79 18.96
N PRO A 414 -12.44 -19.90 18.41
CA PRO A 414 -11.02 -20.05 18.16
C PRO A 414 -10.49 -18.86 17.36
N THR A 415 -9.43 -18.23 17.86
CA THR A 415 -8.94 -16.98 17.29
C THR A 415 -7.43 -17.02 17.13
N LEU A 416 -6.94 -16.66 15.95
CA LEU A 416 -5.51 -16.41 15.70
C LEU A 416 -5.29 -14.90 15.60
N ILE A 417 -4.32 -14.41 16.35
CA ILE A 417 -3.98 -12.99 16.42
C ILE A 417 -2.59 -12.81 15.83
N PHE A 418 -2.46 -11.98 14.79
CA PHE A 418 -1.16 -11.59 14.25
C PHE A 418 -0.79 -10.19 14.75
N THR A 419 0.49 -9.99 15.08
CA THR A 419 1.03 -8.67 15.44
C THR A 419 2.40 -8.47 14.82
N GLY A 420 2.66 -7.26 14.31
CA GLY A 420 3.97 -6.86 13.80
C GLY A 420 4.83 -6.15 14.84
N GLY A 421 6.13 -6.44 14.87
CA GLY A 421 7.10 -5.77 15.76
C GLY A 421 7.34 -4.29 15.46
N PHE A 422 7.05 -3.85 14.23
CA PHE A 422 7.17 -2.47 13.78
C PHE A 422 5.82 -1.81 13.48
N ASP A 423 4.70 -2.42 13.86
CA ASP A 423 3.36 -1.85 13.62
C ASP A 423 3.20 -0.50 14.35
N PRO A 424 3.05 0.63 13.63
CA PRO A 424 2.99 1.96 14.23
C PRO A 424 1.58 2.36 14.70
N ILE A 425 0.55 1.54 14.42
CA ILE A 425 -0.86 1.89 14.66
C ILE A 425 -1.54 0.93 15.64
N THR A 426 -1.28 -0.37 15.52
CA THR A 426 -1.84 -1.46 16.34
C THR A 426 -0.71 -2.30 16.91
N PRO A 427 0.00 -1.80 17.93
CA PRO A 427 1.22 -2.43 18.45
C PRO A 427 0.93 -3.81 19.06
N ILE A 428 2.00 -4.59 19.30
CA ILE A 428 1.94 -5.93 19.93
C ILE A 428 1.13 -5.94 21.25
N THR A 429 1.12 -4.83 22.00
CA THR A 429 0.33 -4.71 23.22
C THR A 429 -1.16 -4.96 22.98
N ASN A 430 -1.70 -4.58 21.82
CA ASN A 430 -3.10 -4.85 21.48
C ASN A 430 -3.35 -6.36 21.35
N GLY A 431 -2.45 -7.09 20.68
CA GLY A 431 -2.55 -8.54 20.57
C GLY A 431 -2.46 -9.25 21.92
N LYS A 432 -1.58 -8.77 22.82
CA LYS A 432 -1.46 -9.28 24.19
C LYS A 432 -2.70 -8.99 25.04
N GLU A 433 -3.28 -7.80 24.91
CA GLU A 433 -4.55 -7.45 25.55
C GLU A 433 -5.68 -8.38 25.05
N LEU A 434 -5.77 -8.64 23.75
CA LEU A 434 -6.77 -9.56 23.18
C LEU A 434 -6.56 -11.01 23.61
N LEU A 435 -5.31 -11.49 23.64
CA LEU A 435 -4.98 -12.83 24.11
C LEU A 435 -5.51 -13.09 25.53
N GLY A 436 -5.52 -12.06 26.39
CA GLY A 436 -6.09 -12.13 27.74
C GLY A 436 -7.63 -12.07 27.81
N ARG A 437 -8.32 -11.70 26.72
CA ARG A 437 -9.79 -11.54 26.68
C ARG A 437 -10.53 -12.63 25.91
N ILE A 438 -9.82 -13.38 25.07
CA ILE A 438 -10.41 -14.38 24.17
C ILE A 438 -9.94 -15.76 24.63
N GLU A 439 -10.87 -16.59 25.09
CA GLU A 439 -10.60 -17.86 25.77
C GLU A 439 -9.72 -18.82 24.93
N LYS A 440 -9.94 -18.83 23.61
CA LYS A 440 -9.26 -19.72 22.65
C LYS A 440 -8.38 -18.95 21.67
N ALA A 441 -7.74 -17.88 22.14
CA ALA A 441 -6.82 -17.11 21.31
C ALA A 441 -5.40 -17.70 21.28
N GLN A 442 -4.76 -17.57 20.13
CA GLN A 442 -3.35 -17.84 19.90
C GLN A 442 -2.70 -16.57 19.33
N LEU A 443 -1.46 -16.27 19.74
CA LEU A 443 -0.74 -15.07 19.31
C LEU A 443 0.47 -15.46 18.45
N ILE A 444 0.54 -14.87 17.26
CA ILE A 444 1.66 -14.97 16.32
C ILE A 444 2.33 -13.59 16.24
N GLU A 445 3.55 -13.50 16.77
CA GLU A 445 4.36 -12.28 16.72
C GLU A 445 5.30 -12.34 15.51
N ALA A 446 5.08 -11.45 14.54
CA ALA A 446 5.94 -11.25 13.38
C ALA A 446 6.94 -10.13 13.69
N ALA A 447 8.01 -10.46 14.42
CA ALA A 447 8.94 -9.48 14.99
C ALA A 447 9.59 -8.53 13.96
N SER A 448 9.84 -9.00 12.75
CA SER A 448 10.44 -8.22 11.66
C SER A 448 9.44 -7.54 10.72
N TYR A 449 8.14 -7.59 11.03
CA TYR A 449 7.06 -7.08 10.17
C TYR A 449 6.39 -5.84 10.78
N GLY A 450 5.78 -5.05 9.89
CA GLY A 450 4.93 -3.92 10.25
C GLY A 450 3.46 -4.31 10.40
N HIS A 451 2.58 -3.43 9.97
CA HIS A 451 1.13 -3.63 9.97
C HIS A 451 0.70 -4.71 8.98
N ALA A 452 -0.37 -5.45 9.31
CA ALA A 452 -0.94 -6.52 8.50
C ALA A 452 0.06 -7.64 8.14
N SER A 453 0.74 -8.18 9.15
CA SER A 453 1.84 -9.14 8.97
C SER A 453 1.43 -10.48 8.37
N SER A 454 0.15 -10.84 8.43
CA SER A 454 -0.37 -12.06 7.82
C SER A 454 -0.35 -12.01 6.29
N PHE A 455 -0.26 -10.81 5.68
CA PHE A 455 -0.11 -10.59 4.24
C PHE A 455 1.32 -10.82 3.75
N SER A 456 1.80 -12.03 3.99
CA SER A 456 3.10 -12.52 3.57
C SER A 456 2.99 -14.00 3.27
N LYS A 457 3.94 -14.57 2.53
CA LYS A 457 3.94 -16.01 2.24
C LYS A 457 3.85 -16.86 3.53
N ILE A 458 4.63 -16.49 4.55
CA ILE A 458 4.64 -17.16 5.86
C ILE A 458 3.30 -16.95 6.57
N GLY A 459 2.79 -15.72 6.60
CA GLY A 459 1.50 -15.40 7.20
C GLY A 459 0.33 -16.15 6.57
N PHE A 460 0.35 -16.34 5.24
CA PHE A 460 -0.63 -17.12 4.50
C PHE A 460 -0.58 -18.62 4.85
N GLU A 461 0.61 -19.19 5.01
CA GLU A 461 0.79 -20.57 5.47
C GLU A 461 0.25 -20.76 6.89
N ILE A 462 0.65 -19.90 7.84
CA ILE A 462 0.15 -19.93 9.23
C ILE A 462 -1.38 -19.77 9.29
N SER A 463 -1.92 -18.82 8.52
CA SER A 463 -3.37 -18.60 8.42
C SER A 463 -4.08 -19.84 7.89
N SER A 464 -3.50 -20.50 6.89
CA SER A 464 -4.04 -21.74 6.32
C SER A 464 -4.03 -22.90 7.32
N ASP A 465 -2.93 -23.08 8.06
CA ASP A 465 -2.82 -24.11 9.09
C ASP A 465 -3.90 -23.91 10.17
N PHE A 466 -4.11 -22.66 10.59
CA PHE A 466 -5.11 -22.30 11.59
C PHE A 466 -6.56 -22.54 11.11
N ILE A 467 -6.95 -22.01 9.95
CA ILE A 467 -8.35 -22.14 9.48
C ILE A 467 -8.71 -23.61 9.26
N ASN A 468 -7.78 -24.42 8.77
CA ASN A 468 -8.02 -25.84 8.57
C ASN A 468 -8.15 -26.61 9.91
N ASN A 469 -7.45 -26.18 10.97
CA ASN A 469 -7.44 -26.85 12.28
C ASN A 469 -7.49 -25.82 13.44
N PRO A 470 -8.61 -25.11 13.64
CA PRO A 470 -8.65 -23.90 14.49
C PRO A 470 -8.44 -24.17 15.99
N TYR A 471 -8.55 -25.43 16.42
CA TYR A 471 -8.31 -25.85 17.80
C TYR A 471 -6.89 -26.36 18.07
N GLU A 472 -6.08 -26.54 17.02
CA GLU A 472 -4.69 -26.97 17.17
C GLU A 472 -3.77 -25.78 17.38
N ILE A 473 -2.67 -26.00 18.10
CA ILE A 473 -1.64 -24.98 18.31
C ILE A 473 -0.92 -24.75 16.99
N VAL A 474 -0.86 -23.49 16.57
CA VAL A 474 -0.18 -23.09 15.34
C VAL A 474 1.22 -22.61 15.67
N GLU A 475 2.22 -23.15 14.98
CA GLU A 475 3.61 -22.75 15.16
C GLU A 475 3.86 -21.35 14.56
N ASN A 476 4.58 -20.50 15.30
CA ASN A 476 5.06 -19.25 14.75
C ASN A 476 6.25 -19.51 13.80
N LYS A 477 5.98 -19.46 12.50
CA LYS A 477 6.97 -19.66 11.43
C LYS A 477 7.69 -18.38 11.01
N PHE A 478 7.41 -17.22 11.61
CA PHE A 478 8.15 -16.01 11.30
C PHE A 478 9.57 -16.08 11.84
N ASP A 479 10.52 -15.60 11.04
CA ASP A 479 11.91 -15.51 11.47
C ASP A 479 12.03 -14.67 12.75
N THR A 480 12.67 -15.25 13.75
CA THR A 480 13.13 -14.54 14.96
C THR A 480 14.42 -13.77 14.69
N VAL A 481 15.07 -14.01 13.55
CA VAL A 481 16.29 -13.33 13.10
C VAL A 481 15.94 -11.91 12.65
N GLY A 482 16.79 -10.96 13.04
CA GLY A 482 16.58 -9.52 12.89
C GLY A 482 16.33 -9.05 11.45
N LEU A 483 15.71 -7.87 11.35
CA LEU A 483 15.50 -7.14 10.11
C LEU A 483 16.84 -6.77 9.44
N ASP A 484 17.01 -7.04 8.15
CA ASP A 484 18.20 -6.62 7.39
C ASP A 484 17.95 -5.24 6.78
N PHE A 485 18.49 -4.21 7.42
CA PHE A 485 18.40 -2.86 6.88
C PHE A 485 19.19 -2.72 5.58
N VAL A 486 18.58 -2.06 4.61
CA VAL A 486 19.19 -1.78 3.31
C VAL A 486 20.44 -0.93 3.52
N LYS A 487 21.53 -1.36 2.89
CA LYS A 487 22.87 -0.78 2.95
C LYS A 487 23.53 -0.85 1.57
N ASP A 488 24.66 -0.16 1.42
CA ASP A 488 25.47 -0.18 0.19
C ASP A 488 24.62 0.15 -1.05
N ILE A 489 23.99 1.33 -1.07
CA ILE A 489 23.19 1.80 -2.20
C ILE A 489 23.92 2.94 -2.91
N TYR A 490 24.16 2.76 -4.21
CA TYR A 490 24.60 3.81 -5.10
C TYR A 490 23.42 4.70 -5.43
N ILE A 491 23.37 5.89 -4.81
CA ILE A 491 22.27 6.83 -4.95
C ILE A 491 22.33 7.51 -6.32
N ASN A 492 21.24 7.38 -7.09
CA ASN A 492 21.12 8.02 -8.39
C ASN A 492 19.63 8.16 -8.77
N GLY A 493 19.14 9.40 -8.90
CA GLY A 493 17.74 9.68 -9.21
C GLY A 493 17.27 9.12 -10.55
N GLY A 494 18.18 8.93 -11.52
CA GLY A 494 17.81 8.43 -12.84
C GLY A 494 17.38 6.97 -12.86
N VAL A 495 17.67 6.21 -11.80
CA VAL A 495 17.15 4.84 -11.63
C VAL A 495 15.63 4.86 -11.52
N SER A 496 15.07 5.77 -10.74
CA SER A 496 13.62 5.91 -10.57
C SER A 496 12.94 6.34 -11.87
N ASN A 497 13.50 7.32 -12.59
CA ASN A 497 12.98 7.81 -13.88
C ASN A 497 12.99 6.70 -14.96
N MET A 498 14.05 5.89 -14.99
CA MET A 498 14.11 4.73 -15.89
C MET A 498 13.07 3.67 -15.50
N GLY A 499 12.91 3.39 -14.21
CA GLY A 499 11.89 2.48 -13.68
C GLY A 499 10.48 2.92 -14.04
N GLU A 500 10.17 4.21 -13.91
CA GLU A 500 8.88 4.80 -14.28
C GLU A 500 8.62 4.64 -15.79
N SER A 501 9.59 4.97 -16.64
CA SER A 501 9.47 4.79 -18.09
C SER A 501 9.20 3.32 -18.49
N LEU A 502 9.77 2.36 -17.76
CA LEU A 502 9.56 0.94 -18.02
C LEU A 502 8.21 0.44 -17.50
N ASN A 503 7.71 1.02 -16.41
CA ASN A 503 6.43 0.67 -15.82
C ASN A 503 5.27 1.22 -16.67
N ASP A 504 5.37 2.49 -17.11
CA ASP A 504 4.45 3.11 -18.07
C ASP A 504 4.97 2.93 -19.49
N PHE A 505 5.04 1.67 -19.94
CA PHE A 505 5.65 1.32 -21.21
C PHE A 505 4.90 1.95 -22.40
N ASP A 506 5.45 3.04 -22.95
CA ASP A 506 5.00 3.63 -24.21
C ASP A 506 5.83 3.11 -25.39
N ILE A 507 5.20 2.35 -26.27
CA ILE A 507 5.83 1.81 -27.47
C ILE A 507 6.43 2.90 -28.37
N LEU A 508 5.77 4.06 -28.48
CA LEU A 508 6.27 5.17 -29.30
C LEU A 508 7.52 5.80 -28.68
N PHE A 509 7.56 5.85 -27.35
CA PHE A 509 8.75 6.26 -26.62
C PHE A 509 9.90 5.27 -26.81
N PHE A 510 9.68 3.95 -26.86
CA PHE A 510 10.78 2.97 -26.93
C PHE A 510 11.21 2.55 -28.34
N ILE A 511 10.38 2.71 -29.38
CA ILE A 511 10.74 2.36 -30.78
C ILE A 511 12.09 2.93 -31.22
N PRO A 512 12.41 4.22 -30.99
CA PRO A 512 13.70 4.79 -31.38
C PRO A 512 14.87 4.09 -30.68
N LEU A 513 14.77 3.86 -29.36
CA LEU A 513 15.80 3.18 -28.57
C LEU A 513 16.03 1.73 -29.06
N VAL A 514 14.96 0.96 -29.25
CA VAL A 514 15.05 -0.42 -29.74
C VAL A 514 15.70 -0.48 -31.13
N THR A 515 15.32 0.45 -32.02
CA THR A 515 15.90 0.56 -33.36
C THR A 515 17.40 0.88 -33.30
N ALA A 516 17.81 1.82 -32.45
CA ALA A 516 19.22 2.14 -32.25
C ALA A 516 20.03 0.96 -31.69
N ILE A 517 19.47 0.22 -30.71
CA ILE A 517 20.10 -0.99 -30.17
C ILE A 517 20.31 -2.02 -31.28
N LEU A 518 19.31 -2.26 -32.13
CA LEU A 518 19.42 -3.21 -33.25
C LEU A 518 20.51 -2.81 -34.26
N ILE A 519 20.55 -1.53 -34.65
CA ILE A 519 21.59 -1.01 -35.56
C ILE A 519 22.99 -1.16 -34.94
N CYS A 520 23.14 -0.77 -33.68
CA CYS A 520 24.38 -0.91 -32.93
C CYS A 520 24.82 -2.39 -32.85
N PHE A 521 23.89 -3.31 -32.52
CA PHE A 521 24.17 -4.73 -32.42
C PHE A 521 24.62 -5.34 -33.76
N ILE A 522 23.91 -5.05 -34.85
CA ILE A 522 24.30 -5.50 -36.20
C ILE A 522 25.67 -4.94 -36.59
N SER A 523 25.92 -3.66 -36.27
CA SER A 523 27.19 -3.00 -36.61
C SER A 523 28.40 -3.64 -35.93
N VAL A 524 28.25 -4.07 -34.66
CA VAL A 524 29.28 -4.78 -33.91
C VAL A 524 29.66 -6.07 -34.65
N PHE A 525 28.68 -6.84 -35.12
CA PHE A 525 28.94 -8.09 -35.86
C PHE A 525 29.59 -7.83 -37.23
N VAL A 526 29.02 -6.92 -38.02
CA VAL A 526 29.50 -6.61 -39.38
C VAL A 526 30.93 -6.07 -39.36
N PHE A 527 31.23 -5.10 -38.48
CA PHE A 527 32.56 -4.51 -38.41
C PHE A 527 33.60 -5.46 -37.82
N SER A 528 33.21 -6.33 -36.89
CA SER A 528 34.09 -7.39 -36.37
C SER A 528 34.48 -8.37 -37.48
N ILE A 529 33.54 -8.79 -38.33
CA ILE A 529 33.83 -9.64 -39.50
C ILE A 529 34.75 -8.93 -40.50
N SER A 530 34.51 -7.63 -40.76
CA SER A 530 35.38 -6.83 -41.63
C SER A 530 36.82 -6.77 -41.14
N PHE A 531 37.02 -6.73 -39.81
CA PHE A 531 38.34 -6.73 -39.18
C PHE A 531 39.05 -8.08 -39.36
N ILE A 532 38.34 -9.19 -39.13
CA ILE A 532 38.84 -10.56 -39.31
C ILE A 532 39.25 -10.80 -40.78
N ARG A 533 38.45 -10.30 -41.73
CA ARG A 533 38.69 -10.46 -43.17
C ARG A 533 39.78 -9.53 -43.75
N LYS A 534 40.46 -8.71 -42.93
CA LYS A 534 41.53 -7.77 -43.34
C LYS A 534 41.16 -6.90 -44.55
N LEU A 535 39.91 -6.43 -44.64
CA LEU A 535 39.46 -5.58 -45.74
C LEU A 535 40.27 -4.27 -45.79
N LYS A 536 40.77 -3.89 -46.98
CA LYS A 536 41.52 -2.64 -47.21
C LYS A 536 40.65 -1.43 -46.86
N THR A 537 40.93 -0.83 -45.71
CA THR A 537 40.33 0.42 -45.21
C THR A 537 41.44 1.40 -44.85
N ASN A 538 41.19 2.70 -44.99
CA ASN A 538 42.16 3.71 -44.56
C ASN A 538 42.17 3.84 -43.03
N ILE A 539 43.22 4.48 -42.50
CA ILE A 539 43.46 4.54 -41.06
C ILE A 539 42.33 5.26 -40.32
N GLN A 540 41.77 6.31 -40.92
CA GLN A 540 40.64 7.08 -40.38
C GLN A 540 39.39 6.21 -40.20
N SER A 541 39.02 5.43 -41.23
CA SER A 541 37.87 4.53 -41.15
C SER A 541 38.10 3.40 -40.15
N LYS A 542 39.34 2.91 -40.03
CA LYS A 542 39.68 1.87 -39.05
C LYS A 542 39.52 2.37 -37.62
N ILE A 543 39.95 3.61 -37.34
CA ILE A 543 39.76 4.27 -36.04
C ILE A 543 38.25 4.39 -35.73
N VAL A 544 37.45 4.99 -36.62
CA VAL A 544 36.01 5.16 -36.42
C VAL A 544 35.30 3.82 -36.21
N ASN A 545 35.56 2.81 -37.05
CA ASN A 545 34.93 1.50 -36.91
C ASN A 545 35.23 0.86 -35.56
N THR A 546 36.50 0.92 -35.13
CA THR A 546 36.93 0.31 -33.86
C THR A 546 36.27 1.02 -32.68
N THR A 547 36.26 2.35 -32.69
CA THR A 547 35.65 3.14 -31.62
C THR A 547 34.13 2.97 -31.59
N LEU A 548 33.46 2.86 -32.75
CA LEU A 548 32.02 2.57 -32.81
C LEU A 548 31.66 1.17 -32.29
N ILE A 549 32.47 0.15 -32.57
CA ILE A 549 32.28 -1.19 -32.01
C ILE A 549 32.34 -1.12 -30.48
N ILE A 550 33.38 -0.46 -29.94
CA ILE A 550 33.57 -0.34 -28.49
C ILE A 550 32.42 0.46 -27.86
N SER A 551 32.07 1.61 -28.45
CA SER A 551 30.96 2.44 -27.99
C SER A 551 29.63 1.69 -28.01
N SER A 552 29.31 1.01 -29.12
CA SER A 552 28.06 0.26 -29.28
C SER A 552 27.98 -0.90 -28.28
N GLY A 553 29.07 -1.65 -28.14
CA GLY A 553 29.16 -2.75 -27.17
C GLY A 553 28.99 -2.27 -25.73
N LEU A 554 29.64 -1.14 -25.38
CA LEU A 554 29.52 -0.52 -24.06
C LEU A 554 28.11 0.01 -23.79
N GLY A 555 27.49 0.70 -24.76
CA GLY A 555 26.13 1.22 -24.61
C GLY A 555 25.09 0.12 -24.43
N ILE A 556 25.15 -0.94 -25.26
CA ILE A 556 24.23 -2.09 -25.17
C ILE A 556 24.44 -2.85 -23.85
N SER A 557 25.68 -3.17 -23.49
CA SER A 557 25.95 -3.92 -22.25
C SER A 557 25.55 -3.13 -21.01
N THR A 558 25.69 -1.81 -21.04
CA THR A 558 25.24 -0.92 -19.96
C THR A 558 23.71 -0.92 -19.84
N LEU A 559 22.97 -0.81 -20.95
CA LEU A 559 21.50 -0.87 -20.93
C LEU A 559 20.99 -2.23 -20.40
N VAL A 560 21.54 -3.34 -20.91
CA VAL A 560 21.19 -4.68 -20.43
C VAL A 560 21.52 -4.84 -18.95
N GLY A 561 22.69 -4.34 -18.53
CA GLY A 561 23.13 -4.34 -17.14
C GLY A 561 22.20 -3.54 -16.23
N LEU A 562 21.72 -2.37 -16.67
CA LEU A 562 20.77 -1.54 -15.93
C LEU A 562 19.41 -2.23 -15.79
N ILE A 563 18.87 -2.82 -16.86
CA ILE A 563 17.61 -3.58 -16.81
C ILE A 563 17.74 -4.75 -15.83
N TYR A 564 18.84 -5.50 -15.91
CA TYR A 564 19.13 -6.58 -14.97
C TYR A 564 19.26 -6.07 -13.52
N ALA A 565 19.95 -4.94 -13.31
CA ALA A 565 20.12 -4.35 -11.99
C ALA A 565 18.79 -3.86 -11.39
N LEU A 566 17.92 -3.26 -12.21
CA LEU A 566 16.56 -2.87 -11.84
C LEU A 566 15.73 -4.09 -11.42
N GLN A 567 15.71 -5.14 -12.24
CA GLN A 567 14.98 -6.38 -11.93
C GLN A 567 15.51 -7.05 -10.66
N ASN A 568 16.84 -7.20 -10.53
CA ASN A 568 17.45 -7.80 -9.34
C ASN A 568 17.12 -6.99 -8.08
N THR A 569 17.20 -5.66 -8.14
CA THR A 569 16.90 -4.79 -7.00
C THR A 569 15.41 -4.85 -6.66
N SER A 570 14.53 -4.83 -7.66
CA SER A 570 13.08 -4.93 -7.51
C SER A 570 12.64 -6.22 -6.81
N LEU A 571 13.24 -7.36 -7.17
CA LEU A 571 12.89 -8.66 -6.59
C LEU A 571 13.26 -8.75 -5.10
N ASN A 572 14.38 -8.12 -4.72
CA ASN A 572 14.82 -8.05 -3.33
C ASN A 572 13.94 -7.06 -2.55
N ASN A 573 14.01 -5.78 -2.92
CA ASN A 573 13.26 -4.70 -2.29
C ASN A 573 13.03 -3.56 -3.30
N PHE A 574 11.82 -3.53 -3.88
CA PHE A 574 11.40 -2.54 -4.87
C PHE A 574 11.59 -1.08 -4.42
N TYR A 575 11.42 -0.78 -3.13
CA TYR A 575 11.53 0.60 -2.63
C TYR A 575 12.94 1.17 -2.76
N VAL A 576 13.98 0.33 -2.88
CA VAL A 576 15.35 0.78 -3.14
C VAL A 576 15.47 1.54 -4.46
N LEU A 577 14.63 1.21 -5.46
CA LEU A 577 14.65 1.86 -6.78
C LEU A 577 14.31 3.36 -6.75
N ALA A 578 13.59 3.82 -5.72
CA ALA A 578 13.36 5.25 -5.51
C ALA A 578 14.65 6.02 -5.19
N PHE A 579 15.67 5.32 -4.67
CA PHE A 579 16.94 5.88 -4.24
C PHE A 579 18.07 5.65 -5.24
N GLY A 580 18.12 4.45 -5.82
CA GLY A 580 19.21 4.04 -6.69
C GLY A 580 19.31 2.53 -6.86
N LEU A 581 20.54 2.02 -6.97
CA LEU A 581 20.82 0.58 -7.12
C LEU A 581 21.80 0.11 -6.04
N SER A 582 21.84 -1.20 -5.79
CA SER A 582 22.90 -1.78 -4.97
C SER A 582 24.29 -1.39 -5.50
N GLU A 583 25.21 -1.04 -4.60
CA GLU A 583 26.57 -0.60 -4.89
C GLU A 583 27.34 -1.61 -5.76
N LYS A 584 26.98 -2.90 -5.72
CA LYS A 584 27.53 -3.91 -6.64
C LYS A 584 27.32 -3.58 -8.12
N PHE A 585 26.36 -2.71 -8.44
CA PHE A 585 26.05 -2.24 -9.79
C PHE A 585 26.59 -0.82 -10.07
N SER A 586 27.33 -0.20 -9.16
CA SER A 586 27.81 1.18 -9.33
C SER A 586 28.73 1.37 -10.54
N PHE A 587 29.40 0.30 -10.98
CA PHE A 587 30.21 0.28 -12.20
C PHE A 587 29.42 0.62 -13.48
N LEU A 588 28.11 0.39 -13.50
CA LEU A 588 27.26 0.75 -14.65
C LEU A 588 27.23 2.26 -14.88
N PHE A 589 27.18 3.06 -13.80
CA PHE A 589 27.20 4.52 -13.92
C PHE A 589 28.56 5.05 -14.40
N LEU A 590 29.66 4.36 -14.04
CA LEU A 590 30.96 4.63 -14.64
C LEU A 590 30.96 4.30 -16.14
N PHE A 591 30.34 3.19 -16.54
CA PHE A 591 30.22 2.82 -17.96
C PHE A 591 29.40 3.83 -18.75
N ILE A 592 28.33 4.39 -18.18
CA ILE A 592 27.57 5.50 -18.78
C ILE A 592 28.50 6.70 -19.04
N LYS A 593 29.29 7.12 -18.04
CA LYS A 593 30.23 8.25 -18.18
C LYS A 593 31.28 7.98 -19.25
N CYS A 594 31.89 6.79 -19.24
CA CYS A 594 32.86 6.36 -20.25
C CYS A 594 32.24 6.33 -21.66
N PHE A 595 31.01 5.81 -21.79
CA PHE A 595 30.26 5.77 -23.04
C PHE A 595 30.01 7.18 -23.59
N LEU A 596 29.55 8.11 -22.75
CA LEU A 596 29.26 9.48 -23.17
C LEU A 596 30.53 10.26 -23.55
N ILE A 597 31.63 10.08 -22.82
CA ILE A 597 32.93 10.66 -23.19
C ILE A 597 33.40 10.10 -24.54
N LEU A 598 33.34 8.78 -24.71
CA LEU A 598 33.72 8.12 -25.96
C LEU A 598 32.87 8.61 -27.14
N LEU A 599 31.57 8.81 -26.90
CA LEU A 599 30.59 9.31 -27.85
C LEU A 599 30.91 10.74 -28.31
N VAL A 600 31.31 11.62 -27.38
CA VAL A 600 31.73 13.00 -27.73
C VAL A 600 33.02 12.97 -28.55
N LEU A 601 34.03 12.22 -28.10
CA LEU A 601 35.32 12.12 -28.79
C LEU A 601 35.17 11.58 -30.22
N ILE A 602 34.37 10.52 -30.39
CA ILE A 602 34.16 9.93 -31.71
C ILE A 602 33.33 10.85 -32.61
N SER A 603 32.35 11.57 -32.07
CA SER A 603 31.56 12.54 -32.83
C SER A 603 32.43 13.67 -33.39
N ILE A 604 33.32 14.22 -32.56
CA ILE A 604 34.29 15.24 -32.96
C ILE A 604 35.23 14.69 -34.04
N TYR A 605 35.82 13.51 -33.81
CA TYR A 605 36.74 12.90 -34.76
C TYR A 605 36.06 12.61 -36.11
N PHE A 606 34.84 12.08 -36.09
CA PHE A 606 34.04 11.79 -37.27
C PHE A 606 33.77 13.06 -38.09
N PHE A 607 33.39 14.15 -37.43
CA PHE A 607 33.11 15.42 -38.09
C PHE A 607 34.35 16.02 -38.78
N PHE A 608 35.49 16.07 -38.10
CA PHE A 608 36.72 16.62 -38.68
C PHE A 608 37.33 15.76 -39.80
N ASN A 609 37.02 14.46 -39.83
CA ASN A 609 37.57 13.53 -40.82
C ASN A 609 36.55 13.06 -41.86
N LEU A 610 35.38 13.70 -41.96
CA LEU A 610 34.24 13.26 -42.78
C LEU A 610 34.63 12.92 -44.22
N LYS A 611 35.43 13.78 -44.87
CA LYS A 611 35.88 13.60 -46.26
C LYS A 611 36.84 12.43 -46.47
N GLN A 612 37.47 11.96 -45.40
CA GLN A 612 38.46 10.89 -45.42
C GLN A 612 37.86 9.53 -45.03
N ILE A 613 36.62 9.49 -44.52
CA ILE A 613 35.99 8.26 -44.03
C ILE A 613 35.25 7.55 -45.17
N ARG A 614 35.54 6.26 -45.37
CA ARG A 614 34.82 5.42 -46.35
C ARG A 614 33.51 4.94 -45.74
N ASN A 615 32.43 4.90 -46.53
CA ASN A 615 31.09 4.52 -46.08
C ASN A 615 30.55 5.40 -44.95
N ALA A 616 30.85 6.71 -44.99
CA ALA A 616 30.47 7.67 -43.96
C ALA A 616 28.96 7.62 -43.60
N ASN A 617 28.07 7.36 -44.57
CA ASN A 617 26.63 7.25 -44.32
C ASN A 617 26.27 6.13 -43.34
N ILE A 618 26.88 4.94 -43.50
CA ILE A 618 26.62 3.78 -42.62
C ILE A 618 27.17 4.07 -41.22
N LEU A 619 28.37 4.61 -41.14
CA LEU A 619 29.02 4.96 -39.87
C LEU A 619 28.28 6.08 -39.14
N PHE A 620 27.71 7.02 -39.89
CA PHE A 620 26.84 8.04 -39.35
C PHE A 620 25.58 7.43 -38.72
N SER A 621 24.92 6.46 -39.36
CA SER A 621 23.75 5.79 -38.78
C SER A 621 24.07 5.08 -37.45
N VAL A 622 25.24 4.43 -37.36
CA VAL A 622 25.69 3.77 -36.12
C VAL A 622 26.06 4.80 -35.05
N LEU A 623 26.75 5.87 -35.43
CA LEU A 623 27.06 6.99 -34.54
C LEU A 623 25.79 7.63 -34.00
N PHE A 624 24.82 7.93 -34.88
CA PHE A 624 23.52 8.48 -34.51
C PHE A 624 22.75 7.55 -33.57
N SER A 625 22.82 6.23 -33.79
CA SER A 625 22.22 5.25 -32.89
C SER A 625 22.86 5.25 -31.50
N ASN A 626 24.18 5.41 -31.41
CA ASN A 626 24.86 5.60 -30.13
C ASN A 626 24.48 6.94 -29.48
N ILE A 627 24.34 8.01 -30.27
CA ILE A 627 23.86 9.31 -29.76
C ILE A 627 22.47 9.16 -29.16
N LEU A 628 21.58 8.43 -29.83
CA LEU A 628 20.23 8.19 -29.33
C LEU A 628 20.26 7.45 -27.99
N ILE A 629 21.05 6.37 -27.85
CA ILE A 629 21.25 5.69 -26.56
C ILE A 629 21.73 6.68 -25.48
N GLY A 630 22.69 7.55 -25.81
CA GLY A 630 23.16 8.61 -24.91
C GLY A 630 22.08 9.60 -24.51
N VAL A 631 21.17 9.96 -25.42
CA VAL A 631 20.02 10.83 -25.13
C VAL A 631 19.09 10.18 -24.10
N TYR A 632 18.84 8.88 -24.16
CA TYR A 632 18.04 8.20 -23.12
C TYR A 632 18.73 8.22 -21.76
N PHE A 633 20.05 8.00 -21.69
CA PHE A 633 20.77 8.11 -20.42
C PHE A 633 20.70 9.51 -19.82
N ILE A 634 20.77 10.54 -20.66
CA ILE A 634 20.61 11.94 -20.24
C ILE A 634 19.16 12.22 -19.83
N TYR A 635 18.19 11.74 -20.60
CA TYR A 635 16.76 11.91 -20.33
C TYR A 635 16.37 11.34 -18.97
N TRP A 636 16.83 10.13 -18.66
CA TRP A 636 16.59 9.53 -17.34
C TRP A 636 17.37 10.24 -16.24
N GLY A 637 18.40 11.03 -16.53
CA GLY A 637 19.15 11.78 -15.52
C GLY A 637 20.22 10.95 -14.81
N PHE A 638 20.91 10.06 -15.54
CA PHE A 638 22.02 9.28 -15.00
C PHE A 638 23.34 10.05 -14.83
N LEU A 639 23.41 11.30 -15.28
CA LEU A 639 24.62 12.13 -15.31
C LEU A 639 24.84 12.99 -14.07
#